data_AF-A0A368S8C8-F1
#
_entry.id   AF-A0A368S8C8-F1
#
_cell.length_a   1.000
_cell.length_b   1.000
_cell.length_c   1.000
_cell.angle_alpha   90.00
_cell.angle_beta   90.00
_cell.angle_gamma   90.00
#
_symmetry.space_group_name_H-M   'P 1'
#
loop_
_entity.id
_entity.type
_entity.pdbx_description
1 polymer ?
#
loop_
_entity_poly.entity_id
_entity_poly.type
_entity_poly.pdbx_seq_one_letter_code
_entity_poly.pdbx_strand_id
1 'polypeptide(L)'
;MGSRTTPEEEEPTMVGEAEEWSNEAVIYVNGVRQVLPNGLAHLTLLQYLRDIGLRGTKLGCGEGGCGACTVMLSSYDRISMKSLHFAINACLAPLYSVEGMHVITIEGIGDRKRGLHKVQEFLAKAHGSQCGFCTPGFVMSMYALLRSSKEPPTEDQIEENLSGNLCRCTGYRPIIDAFRVFAKTDNSVYTNSPSKDIDGQAVCPSTGKPCSCRDLADGNVNASKVPFSRERYSSCSDNGIDGNAYSDRELIFPSELVLRKMMPLKLNGPNGIRWYRPLNLKQALHLKSCCPDAKLIVGNSEVGIQTKFKNAKYEVMISVTHVLELNTLEVKEDGIHIGSAVRLTQLQSVLKKVIAEHDLHQTSSCQAIVRQLKWFAGTQIRNVASVGGNICTASPISDLNPIWIAAGAKFQIIDMNSNVRTALAKDFFLGYRKVDIKPDEILLSVILPWTRPFEFVKEFKQAHRRADDIALVNAGMRMYLREVDRNWIISDATIVYGGVAVVPLSASKTENYLTGKKWEYGILEEAFDLLKEDIPLSENAPGGMVEFRRSLSLSFFFKFFLSVTHEMKRKGFLEEGLQATHLSATQSYRRPVTVGTQCYKLIRQGTAVGQPLVHMSAMLQVTGEAEYTDDTPAPPNTLHAALVLSKKAHARILSIDDSLAKCSPGFAGLFLSKDVPGDNHIEPMNEEIFASDFVTCIGQIIGIVVADTHDNAKNAANKIHIEYSEFPAILSIEEAIKTGSFHPNTKRRLVKGNVEQCFLSGACDRIITGEVRVGGQEHFYMEPQCNLIWPVDSGNEMHMVSSTQAPYNHQKCIANVLGLPLSKVVCRTKRIGGGFGGKETRSALFAAAASVPSYYLRRPVKIVLDRDIDMTITGQRHSFLGKYKVGFTNDGKMLALDLEIYNNGGNTLDQSLAVLQRAMLHSDNVYDILNIRVSGQVCLTNIPSNTAFRGFGAPQGMLIAENWIHHMAMELQRSPEEIKELNFHNDGIELHYGQLLQNCTISSVWNKLKSSCNFVEARKAVSNFNTNNRWRKRGISMVPTKLGISFGAKFMNQAGALVQVYTDGTVLVTHGGVEMGQGLHTKVAQVAASSFNIPLGSVFISETSTDKVPNASATASSASSDIYGAAVLDACQQIKARMEPIASRGIHSSFAELVQACYMERVDLSAHGFYATPDIDFDWAIGKGTPYHYFTYGAAFAEVEIDTLTGDFHTRTVDIVMDLGFSINPAIDIGQAYARTDTLCLLKRRYLV
;
A
#
# COMPACT_ATOMS: atom_id res chain seq x y z
N MET A 1 27.90 41.61 -32.53
CA MET A 1 28.75 41.44 -33.72
C MET A 1 29.92 40.54 -33.36
N GLY A 2 30.20 39.52 -34.18
CA GLY A 2 31.25 38.51 -33.97
C GLY A 2 30.68 37.09 -33.82
N SER A 3 30.25 36.49 -34.94
CA SER A 3 29.76 35.10 -34.99
C SER A 3 30.92 34.12 -34.82
N ARG A 4 30.86 33.28 -33.77
CA ARG A 4 31.57 32.01 -33.73
C ARG A 4 30.54 30.92 -34.01
N THR A 5 30.52 30.46 -35.26
CA THR A 5 29.92 29.19 -35.68
C THR A 5 30.59 28.07 -34.89
N THR A 6 29.84 27.44 -34.00
CA THR A 6 30.17 26.13 -33.43
C THR A 6 30.15 25.07 -34.54
N PRO A 7 31.05 24.07 -34.51
CA PRO A 7 31.02 22.99 -35.50
C PRO A 7 29.73 22.18 -35.31
N GLU A 8 28.98 21.98 -36.38
CA GLU A 8 27.99 20.90 -36.45
C GLU A 8 28.73 19.58 -36.23
N GLU A 9 28.41 18.86 -35.15
CA GLU A 9 28.85 17.47 -34.99
C GLU A 9 28.23 16.65 -36.13
N GLU A 10 29.09 16.06 -36.96
CA GLU A 10 28.70 15.24 -38.11
C GLU A 10 27.72 14.13 -37.70
N GLU A 11 26.53 14.15 -38.32
CA GLU A 11 25.55 13.08 -38.19
C GLU A 11 26.14 11.75 -38.69
N PRO A 12 25.86 10.61 -38.03
CA PRO A 12 26.30 9.31 -38.51
C PRO A 12 25.66 9.02 -39.88
N THR A 13 26.48 9.02 -40.93
CA THR A 13 26.08 8.67 -42.29
C THR A 13 25.61 7.23 -42.36
N MET A 14 24.31 7.05 -42.60
CA MET A 14 23.62 5.77 -42.77
C MET A 14 24.02 5.13 -44.11
N VAL A 15 24.73 4.00 -44.10
CA VAL A 15 25.02 3.21 -45.30
C VAL A 15 24.34 1.85 -45.22
N GLY A 16 23.31 1.65 -46.04
CA GLY A 16 22.70 0.34 -46.31
C GLY A 16 21.18 0.39 -46.43
N GLU A 17 20.69 0.44 -47.67
CA GLU A 17 19.29 0.35 -48.15
C GLU A 17 18.26 1.24 -47.40
N ALA A 18 17.76 2.24 -48.11
CA ALA A 18 16.83 3.26 -47.64
C ALA A 18 15.50 2.69 -47.10
N GLU A 19 15.47 2.30 -45.82
CA GLU A 19 14.24 2.31 -45.02
C GLU A 19 14.17 3.66 -44.30
N GLU A 20 13.24 4.51 -44.72
CA GLU A 20 13.02 5.83 -44.11
C GLU A 20 12.58 5.69 -42.64
N TRP A 21 13.36 6.27 -41.71
CA TRP A 21 12.96 6.42 -40.31
C TRP A 21 11.76 7.35 -40.21
N SER A 22 10.70 6.91 -39.53
CA SER A 22 9.51 7.73 -39.35
C SER A 22 9.48 8.48 -38.03
N ASN A 23 8.86 9.66 -38.05
CA ASN A 23 8.49 10.44 -36.88
C ASN A 23 6.98 10.40 -36.58
N GLU A 24 6.20 9.61 -37.34
CA GLU A 24 4.75 9.50 -37.17
C GLU A 24 4.39 8.37 -36.20
N ALA A 25 4.12 8.74 -34.95
CA ALA A 25 3.63 7.82 -33.92
C ALA A 25 2.11 7.95 -33.74
N VAL A 26 1.38 6.84 -33.82
CA VAL A 26 -0.07 6.79 -33.63
C VAL A 26 -0.42 5.82 -32.52
N ILE A 27 -1.34 6.22 -31.65
CA ILE A 27 -1.96 5.34 -30.65
C ILE A 27 -3.47 5.49 -30.72
N TYR A 28 -4.19 4.53 -30.16
CA TYR A 28 -5.60 4.69 -29.84
C TYR A 28 -5.77 4.81 -28.33
N VAL A 29 -6.56 5.76 -27.86
CA VAL A 29 -6.92 5.90 -26.46
C VAL A 29 -8.44 5.81 -26.34
N ASN A 30 -8.94 4.78 -25.65
CA ASN A 30 -10.38 4.54 -25.47
C ASN A 30 -11.17 4.50 -26.81
N GLY A 31 -10.54 3.99 -27.87
CA GLY A 31 -11.14 3.88 -29.21
C GLY A 31 -10.98 5.14 -30.07
N VAL A 32 -10.40 6.21 -29.52
CA VAL A 32 -10.14 7.46 -30.24
C VAL A 32 -8.69 7.47 -30.73
N ARG A 33 -8.51 7.71 -32.03
CA ARG A 33 -7.20 7.85 -32.67
C ARG A 33 -6.46 9.09 -32.14
N GLN A 34 -5.20 8.93 -31.78
CA GLN A 34 -4.30 10.00 -31.34
C GLN A 34 -3.03 9.98 -32.16
N VAL A 35 -2.66 11.13 -32.74
CA VAL A 35 -1.35 11.33 -33.38
C VAL A 35 -0.44 11.95 -32.35
N LEU A 36 0.61 11.24 -31.98
CA LEU A 36 1.58 11.72 -31.01
C LEU A 36 2.55 12.68 -31.71
N PRO A 37 2.68 13.93 -31.27
CA PRO A 37 3.65 14.84 -31.84
C PRO A 37 5.08 14.37 -31.52
N ASN A 38 6.03 14.71 -32.40
CA ASN A 38 7.45 14.58 -32.10
C ASN A 38 7.85 15.54 -30.95
N GLY A 39 8.87 15.21 -30.17
CA GLY A 39 9.35 16.05 -29.05
C GLY A 39 8.92 15.57 -27.66
N LEU A 40 8.18 14.46 -27.56
CA LEU A 40 7.63 13.95 -26.29
C LEU A 40 8.35 12.71 -25.75
N ALA A 41 9.57 12.41 -26.20
CA ALA A 41 10.29 11.19 -25.80
C ALA A 41 10.62 11.10 -24.29
N HIS A 42 10.54 12.21 -23.58
CA HIS A 42 10.73 12.31 -22.14
C HIS A 42 9.49 11.93 -21.32
N LEU A 43 8.30 11.91 -21.93
CA LEU A 43 7.04 11.67 -21.22
C LEU A 43 6.77 10.18 -21.01
N THR A 44 6.17 9.89 -19.86
CA THR A 44 5.49 8.63 -19.60
C THR A 44 4.07 8.64 -20.15
N LEU A 45 3.49 7.45 -20.37
CA LEU A 45 2.09 7.32 -20.76
C LEU A 45 1.15 7.97 -19.71
N LEU A 46 1.48 7.87 -18.42
CA LEU A 46 0.67 8.48 -17.36
C LEU A 46 0.61 10.01 -17.48
N GLN A 47 1.75 10.67 -17.71
CA GLN A 47 1.79 12.11 -17.89
C GLN A 47 0.92 12.52 -19.09
N TYR A 48 1.13 11.87 -20.23
CA TYR A 48 0.35 12.15 -21.44
C TYR A 48 -1.16 11.98 -21.25
N LEU A 49 -1.61 10.87 -20.64
CA LEU A 49 -3.04 10.62 -20.38
C LEU A 49 -3.67 11.73 -19.52
N ARG A 50 -2.97 12.17 -18.47
CA ARG A 50 -3.45 13.22 -17.58
C ARG A 50 -3.46 14.60 -18.24
N ASP A 51 -2.47 14.89 -19.08
CA ASP A 51 -2.35 16.13 -19.84
C ASP A 51 -3.49 16.31 -20.84
N ILE A 52 -3.93 15.22 -21.50
CA ILE A 52 -5.10 15.25 -22.40
C ILE A 52 -6.45 15.18 -21.66
N GLY A 53 -6.45 15.23 -20.32
CA GLY A 53 -7.65 15.30 -19.49
C GLY A 53 -8.21 13.96 -18.99
N LEU A 54 -7.56 12.82 -19.29
CA LEU A 54 -7.95 11.50 -18.78
C LEU A 54 -7.29 11.25 -17.42
N ARG A 55 -7.87 11.88 -16.40
CA ARG A 55 -7.31 11.97 -15.04
C ARG A 55 -7.72 10.81 -14.15
N GLY A 56 -8.53 9.85 -14.61
CA GLY A 56 -8.94 8.67 -13.87
C GLY A 56 -7.77 7.75 -13.53
N THR A 57 -6.75 7.67 -14.37
CA THR A 57 -5.49 6.98 -14.05
C THR A 57 -4.63 7.86 -13.13
N LYS A 58 -4.19 7.31 -11.98
CA LYS A 58 -3.61 8.10 -10.88
C LYS A 58 -2.11 7.87 -10.67
N LEU A 59 -1.39 8.90 -10.22
CA LEU A 59 -0.01 8.79 -9.75
C LEU A 59 0.03 8.51 -8.23
N GLY A 60 0.47 7.31 -7.83
CA GLY A 60 0.60 6.93 -6.42
C GLY A 60 2.03 6.81 -5.90
N CYS A 61 2.95 6.27 -6.71
CA CYS A 61 4.37 6.07 -6.35
C CYS A 61 5.36 6.44 -7.47
N GLY A 62 5.05 6.15 -8.74
CA GLY A 62 5.96 6.40 -9.86
C GLY A 62 7.00 5.31 -10.10
N GLU A 63 6.96 4.21 -9.35
CA GLU A 63 7.94 3.09 -9.43
C GLU A 63 7.31 1.72 -9.75
N GLY A 64 6.01 1.69 -10.08
CA GLY A 64 5.31 0.46 -10.45
C GLY A 64 4.74 -0.37 -9.29
N GLY A 65 5.18 -0.17 -8.04
CA GLY A 65 4.78 -1.00 -6.89
C GLY A 65 3.38 -0.76 -6.29
N CYS A 66 2.61 0.23 -6.77
CA CYS A 66 1.28 0.53 -6.19
C CYS A 66 0.07 0.18 -7.08
N GLY A 67 0.27 0.04 -8.40
CA GLY A 67 -0.81 -0.25 -9.35
C GLY A 67 -1.89 0.84 -9.53
N ALA A 68 -1.79 2.01 -8.89
CA ALA A 68 -2.79 3.08 -9.05
C ALA A 68 -2.85 3.65 -10.49
N CYS A 69 -1.76 3.51 -11.24
CA CYS A 69 -1.63 3.92 -12.64
C CYS A 69 -1.91 2.80 -13.65
N THR A 70 -2.55 1.70 -13.23
CA THR A 70 -2.80 0.57 -14.14
C THR A 70 -3.74 0.95 -15.27
N VAL A 71 -3.36 0.59 -16.49
CA VAL A 71 -4.15 0.68 -17.72
C VAL A 71 -4.05 -0.65 -18.47
N MET A 72 -4.99 -0.92 -19.38
CA MET A 72 -4.88 -2.07 -20.27
C MET A 72 -4.31 -1.62 -21.62
N LEU A 73 -3.34 -2.36 -22.14
CA LEU A 73 -2.91 -2.25 -23.53
C LEU A 73 -3.50 -3.40 -24.34
N SER A 74 -3.93 -3.07 -25.56
CA SER A 74 -4.25 -4.04 -26.58
C SER A 74 -3.32 -3.88 -27.77
N SER A 75 -2.76 -4.97 -28.27
CA SER A 75 -1.90 -5.01 -29.45
C SER A 75 -2.32 -6.14 -30.39
N TYR A 76 -2.07 -6.00 -31.69
CA TYR A 76 -2.35 -7.06 -32.66
C TYR A 76 -1.11 -7.95 -32.85
N ASP A 77 -1.23 -9.23 -32.53
CA ASP A 77 -0.22 -10.23 -32.86
C ASP A 77 -0.45 -10.76 -34.27
N ARG A 78 0.51 -10.49 -35.17
CA ARG A 78 0.45 -10.90 -36.57
C ARG A 78 0.67 -12.39 -36.78
N ILE A 79 1.30 -13.07 -35.82
CA ILE A 79 1.56 -14.51 -35.94
C ILE A 79 0.30 -15.28 -35.60
N SER A 80 -0.33 -15.01 -34.45
CA SER A 80 -1.58 -15.66 -34.07
C SER A 80 -2.83 -15.04 -34.71
N MET A 81 -2.68 -13.91 -35.41
CA MET A 81 -3.76 -13.11 -36.01
C MET A 81 -4.84 -12.69 -35.00
N LYS A 82 -4.44 -12.41 -33.76
CA LYS A 82 -5.33 -12.09 -32.63
C LYS A 82 -4.91 -10.84 -31.89
N SER A 83 -5.89 -10.16 -31.27
CA SER A 83 -5.59 -9.11 -30.29
C SER A 83 -5.12 -9.72 -28.98
N LEU A 84 -4.02 -9.21 -28.45
CA LEU A 84 -3.50 -9.52 -27.13
C LEU A 84 -3.86 -8.39 -26.17
N HIS A 85 -4.25 -8.73 -24.95
CA HIS A 85 -4.66 -7.79 -23.92
C HIS A 85 -3.83 -8.02 -22.65
N PHE A 86 -3.28 -6.96 -22.06
CA PHE A 86 -2.49 -7.06 -20.83
C PHE A 86 -2.47 -5.75 -20.05
N ALA A 87 -2.39 -5.85 -18.72
CA ALA A 87 -2.27 -4.69 -17.83
C ALA A 87 -0.81 -4.24 -17.72
N ILE A 88 -0.58 -2.91 -17.63
CA ILE A 88 0.73 -2.31 -17.40
C ILE A 88 0.65 -1.16 -16.38
N ASN A 89 1.80 -0.68 -15.90
CA ASN A 89 1.88 0.56 -15.12
C ASN A 89 2.18 1.75 -16.06
N ALA A 90 1.22 2.66 -16.22
CA ALA A 90 1.39 3.82 -17.11
C ALA A 90 2.51 4.78 -16.65
N CYS A 91 2.87 4.78 -15.36
CA CYS A 91 3.93 5.64 -14.81
C CYS A 91 5.35 5.21 -15.22
N LEU A 92 5.54 3.99 -15.70
CA LEU A 92 6.83 3.48 -16.15
C LEU A 92 6.89 3.25 -17.66
N ALA A 93 5.75 3.23 -18.35
CA ALA A 93 5.71 3.07 -19.80
C ALA A 93 6.13 4.37 -20.50
N PRO A 94 7.24 4.39 -21.26
CA PRO A 94 7.56 5.52 -22.13
C PRO A 94 6.43 5.75 -23.13
N LEU A 95 6.07 7.01 -23.40
CA LEU A 95 4.92 7.32 -24.26
C LEU A 95 5.02 6.63 -25.63
N TYR A 96 6.20 6.65 -26.25
CA TYR A 96 6.38 6.05 -27.58
C TYR A 96 6.52 4.53 -27.58
N SER A 97 6.65 3.86 -26.40
CA SER A 97 6.68 2.40 -26.36
C SER A 97 5.32 1.75 -26.64
N VAL A 98 4.24 2.54 -26.62
CA VAL A 98 2.86 2.09 -26.90
C VAL A 98 2.37 2.50 -28.28
N GLU A 99 3.26 2.95 -29.16
CA GLU A 99 2.95 3.21 -30.57
C GLU A 99 2.34 1.96 -31.23
N GLY A 100 1.29 2.15 -32.03
CA GLY A 100 0.57 1.07 -32.70
C GLY A 100 -0.33 0.25 -31.77
N MET A 101 -0.55 0.67 -30.53
CA MET A 101 -1.39 -0.02 -29.56
C MET A 101 -2.67 0.76 -29.23
N HIS A 102 -3.63 0.06 -28.65
CA HIS A 102 -4.85 0.63 -28.09
C HIS A 102 -4.77 0.64 -26.57
N VAL A 103 -4.60 1.84 -26.02
CA VAL A 103 -4.62 2.15 -24.58
C VAL A 103 -6.06 2.27 -24.14
N ILE A 104 -6.45 1.48 -23.13
CA ILE A 104 -7.76 1.56 -22.50
C ILE A 104 -7.57 1.96 -21.04
N THR A 105 -8.21 3.06 -20.66
CA THR A 105 -8.21 3.59 -19.29
C THR A 105 -9.54 3.29 -18.60
N ILE A 106 -9.65 3.73 -17.34
CA ILE A 106 -10.86 3.53 -16.53
C ILE A 106 -12.09 4.21 -17.14
N GLU A 107 -11.90 5.37 -17.76
CA GLU A 107 -12.95 6.12 -18.45
C GLU A 107 -13.37 5.40 -19.74
N GLY A 108 -12.51 4.58 -20.34
CA GLY A 108 -12.81 3.89 -21.59
C GLY A 108 -13.92 2.86 -21.47
N ILE A 109 -13.96 2.14 -20.35
CA ILE A 109 -14.83 0.98 -20.16
C ILE A 109 -16.25 1.34 -19.69
N GLY A 110 -16.45 2.53 -19.10
CA GLY A 110 -17.74 2.97 -18.60
C GLY A 110 -17.66 4.26 -17.78
N ASP A 111 -18.78 4.98 -17.73
CA ASP A 111 -18.96 6.22 -16.96
C ASP A 111 -20.42 6.38 -16.52
N ARG A 112 -20.74 7.41 -15.73
CA ARG A 112 -22.11 7.64 -15.25
C ARG A 112 -23.14 7.94 -16.35
N LYS A 113 -22.73 8.40 -17.53
CA LYS A 113 -23.62 8.74 -18.66
C LYS A 113 -23.87 7.54 -19.56
N ARG A 114 -22.83 6.78 -19.91
CA ARG A 114 -22.89 5.58 -20.77
C ARG A 114 -23.32 4.32 -20.01
N GLY A 115 -23.24 4.35 -18.69
CA GLY A 115 -23.44 3.19 -17.83
C GLY A 115 -22.11 2.63 -17.34
N LEU A 116 -22.15 2.02 -16.16
CA LEU A 116 -20.98 1.38 -15.55
C LEU A 116 -20.73 0.01 -16.18
N HIS A 117 -19.46 -0.30 -16.41
CA HIS A 117 -19.03 -1.66 -16.70
C HIS A 117 -19.29 -2.57 -15.49
N LYS A 118 -19.55 -3.87 -15.70
CA LYS A 118 -19.83 -4.80 -14.59
C LYS A 118 -18.75 -4.82 -13.50
N VAL A 119 -17.48 -4.77 -13.90
CA VAL A 119 -16.33 -4.66 -12.97
C VAL A 119 -16.42 -3.39 -12.11
N GLN A 120 -16.82 -2.26 -12.67
CA GLN A 120 -17.02 -1.00 -11.95
C GLN A 120 -18.22 -1.10 -10.99
N GLU A 121 -19.34 -1.61 -11.50
CA GLU A 121 -20.60 -1.77 -10.76
C GLU A 121 -20.43 -2.66 -9.52
N PHE A 122 -19.85 -3.85 -9.69
CA PHE A 122 -19.66 -4.80 -8.59
C PHE A 122 -18.70 -4.24 -7.53
N LEU A 123 -17.61 -3.60 -7.95
CA LEU A 123 -16.66 -3.02 -6.99
C LEU A 123 -17.30 -1.91 -6.14
N ALA A 124 -18.13 -1.06 -6.75
CA ALA A 124 -18.86 -0.04 -6.02
C ALA A 124 -19.91 -0.64 -5.05
N LYS A 125 -20.73 -1.56 -5.55
CA LYS A 125 -21.83 -2.19 -4.77
C LYS A 125 -21.32 -3.05 -3.61
N ALA A 126 -20.18 -3.70 -3.76
CA ALA A 126 -19.55 -4.51 -2.72
C ALA A 126 -18.76 -3.67 -1.69
N HIS A 127 -18.86 -2.34 -1.72
CA HIS A 127 -18.11 -1.44 -0.83
C HIS A 127 -16.58 -1.58 -0.97
N GLY A 128 -16.11 -1.96 -2.17
CA GLY A 128 -14.69 -2.11 -2.51
C GLY A 128 -13.94 -0.79 -2.73
N SER A 129 -14.61 0.36 -2.56
CA SER A 129 -14.01 1.69 -2.65
C SER A 129 -14.32 2.53 -1.41
N GLN A 130 -13.25 3.09 -0.81
CA GLN A 130 -13.30 4.04 0.31
C GLN A 130 -12.78 5.41 -0.16
N CYS A 131 -11.46 5.68 -0.03
CA CYS A 131 -10.91 6.94 -0.50
C CYS A 131 -10.96 7.08 -2.03
N GLY A 132 -10.99 5.95 -2.74
CA GLY A 132 -11.17 5.85 -4.20
C GLY A 132 -9.92 5.96 -5.06
N PHE A 133 -8.78 6.40 -4.50
CA PHE A 133 -7.61 6.73 -5.31
C PHE A 133 -6.94 5.52 -5.99
N CYS A 134 -6.97 4.34 -5.34
CA CYS A 134 -6.47 3.09 -5.91
C CYS A 134 -7.49 2.36 -6.79
N THR A 135 -8.77 2.75 -6.73
CA THR A 135 -9.90 2.05 -7.34
C THR A 135 -9.76 1.90 -8.86
N PRO A 136 -9.37 2.94 -9.63
CA PRO A 136 -9.11 2.79 -11.06
C PRO A 136 -8.12 1.67 -11.39
N GLY A 137 -7.04 1.56 -10.61
CA GLY A 137 -6.02 0.52 -10.81
C GLY A 137 -6.55 -0.89 -10.61
N PHE A 138 -7.36 -1.11 -9.57
CA PHE A 138 -8.00 -2.42 -9.31
C PHE A 138 -8.98 -2.80 -10.41
N VAL A 139 -9.82 -1.85 -10.86
CA VAL A 139 -10.76 -2.08 -11.95
C VAL A 139 -10.01 -2.45 -13.22
N MET A 140 -8.95 -1.72 -13.59
CA MET A 140 -8.20 -2.00 -14.81
C MET A 140 -7.41 -3.30 -14.75
N SER A 141 -6.88 -3.69 -13.59
CA SER A 141 -6.27 -5.01 -13.40
C SER A 141 -7.28 -6.13 -13.64
N MET A 142 -8.47 -6.04 -13.03
CA MET A 142 -9.51 -7.07 -13.19
C MET A 142 -10.05 -7.10 -14.62
N TYR A 143 -10.30 -5.94 -15.22
CA TYR A 143 -10.73 -5.82 -16.60
C TYR A 143 -9.73 -6.47 -17.58
N ALA A 144 -8.44 -6.19 -17.43
CA ALA A 144 -7.41 -6.80 -18.26
C ALA A 144 -7.34 -8.33 -18.10
N LEU A 145 -7.53 -8.85 -16.87
CA LEU A 145 -7.58 -10.29 -16.64
C LEU A 145 -8.76 -10.93 -17.40
N LEU A 146 -9.96 -10.36 -17.30
CA LEU A 146 -11.14 -10.85 -18.01
C LEU A 146 -10.93 -10.83 -19.53
N ARG A 147 -10.38 -9.73 -20.06
CA ARG A 147 -10.11 -9.58 -21.50
C ARG A 147 -9.02 -10.50 -22.02
N SER A 148 -8.06 -10.89 -21.19
CA SER A 148 -6.96 -11.79 -21.56
C SER A 148 -7.28 -13.28 -21.39
N SER A 149 -8.35 -13.61 -20.65
CA SER A 149 -8.71 -14.99 -20.32
C SER A 149 -9.68 -15.57 -21.34
N LYS A 150 -9.44 -16.81 -21.77
CA LYS A 150 -10.37 -17.55 -22.67
C LYS A 150 -11.55 -18.17 -21.93
N GLU A 151 -11.33 -18.54 -20.67
CA GLU A 151 -12.32 -19.06 -19.74
C GLU A 151 -12.39 -18.11 -18.53
N PRO A 152 -13.49 -18.12 -17.76
CA PRO A 152 -13.53 -17.40 -16.49
C PRO A 152 -12.30 -17.73 -15.62
N PRO A 153 -11.60 -16.73 -15.05
CA PRO A 153 -10.40 -16.96 -14.26
C PRO A 153 -10.73 -17.73 -12.96
N THR A 154 -9.75 -18.40 -12.37
CA THR A 154 -9.91 -18.97 -11.02
C THR A 154 -9.74 -17.90 -9.95
N GLU A 155 -10.20 -18.17 -8.73
CA GLU A 155 -10.00 -17.25 -7.59
C GLU A 155 -8.51 -16.98 -7.32
N ASP A 156 -7.65 -18.00 -7.46
CA ASP A 156 -6.19 -17.86 -7.34
C ASP A 156 -5.63 -16.91 -8.42
N GLN A 157 -6.11 -16.99 -9.67
CA GLN A 157 -5.69 -16.09 -10.74
C GLN A 157 -6.14 -14.64 -10.49
N ILE A 158 -7.33 -14.45 -9.94
CA ILE A 158 -7.83 -13.12 -9.55
C ILE A 158 -6.91 -12.55 -8.45
N GLU A 159 -6.66 -13.28 -7.36
CA GLU A 159 -5.78 -12.79 -6.28
C GLU A 159 -4.33 -12.54 -6.78
N GLU A 160 -3.79 -13.40 -7.64
CA GLU A 160 -2.45 -13.22 -8.24
C GLU A 160 -2.39 -11.94 -9.10
N ASN A 161 -3.40 -11.71 -9.93
CA ASN A 161 -3.43 -10.55 -10.83
C ASN A 161 -3.57 -9.22 -10.09
N LEU A 162 -4.15 -9.23 -8.88
CA LEU A 162 -4.30 -8.04 -8.04
C LEU A 162 -3.11 -7.79 -7.11
N SER A 163 -2.10 -8.67 -7.11
CA SER A 163 -0.93 -8.55 -6.22
C SER A 163 -0.07 -7.31 -6.46
N GLY A 164 -0.12 -6.72 -7.66
CA GLY A 164 0.55 -5.46 -8.01
C GLY A 164 -0.25 -4.19 -7.69
N ASN A 165 -1.39 -4.31 -6.99
CA ASN A 165 -2.25 -3.19 -6.63
C ASN A 165 -2.31 -3.02 -5.10
N LEU A 166 -2.01 -1.81 -4.63
CA LEU A 166 -2.05 -1.49 -3.20
C LEU A 166 -3.30 -0.71 -2.82
N CYS A 167 -3.91 -1.11 -1.70
CA CYS A 167 -4.98 -0.37 -1.05
C CYS A 167 -4.65 -0.12 0.42
N ARG A 168 -4.70 1.15 0.83
CA ARG A 168 -4.49 1.53 2.23
C ARG A 168 -5.76 1.51 3.09
N CYS A 169 -6.94 1.53 2.46
CA CYS A 169 -8.21 1.80 3.14
C CYS A 169 -9.07 0.55 3.39
N THR A 170 -9.22 -0.34 2.41
CA THR A 170 -10.30 -1.35 2.44
C THR A 170 -9.94 -2.65 3.17
N GLY A 171 -8.66 -2.89 3.45
CA GLY A 171 -8.18 -4.20 3.89
C GLY A 171 -8.31 -5.29 2.81
N TYR A 172 -8.47 -4.91 1.54
CA TYR A 172 -8.64 -5.77 0.36
C TYR A 172 -9.91 -6.65 0.34
N ARG A 173 -10.49 -7.00 1.50
CA ARG A 173 -11.61 -7.94 1.60
C ARG A 173 -12.78 -7.66 0.65
N PRO A 174 -13.43 -6.48 0.71
CA PRO A 174 -14.55 -6.17 -0.18
C PRO A 174 -14.15 -6.10 -1.67
N ILE A 175 -12.89 -5.82 -1.99
CA ILE A 175 -12.41 -5.80 -3.39
C ILE A 175 -12.36 -7.22 -3.95
N ILE A 176 -11.79 -8.15 -3.19
CA ILE A 176 -11.67 -9.54 -3.61
C ILE A 176 -13.07 -10.19 -3.65
N ASP A 177 -13.96 -9.89 -2.70
CA ASP A 177 -15.34 -10.37 -2.74
C ASP A 177 -16.09 -9.85 -3.98
N ALA A 178 -15.88 -8.58 -4.35
CA ALA A 178 -16.48 -7.99 -5.54
C ALA A 178 -16.09 -8.68 -6.84
N PHE A 179 -14.84 -9.17 -6.93
CA PHE A 179 -14.31 -9.74 -8.17
C PHE A 179 -14.45 -11.25 -8.28
N ARG A 180 -14.66 -11.96 -7.15
CA ARG A 180 -14.90 -13.41 -7.15
C ARG A 180 -16.16 -13.84 -7.89
N VAL A 181 -17.12 -12.94 -8.05
CA VAL A 181 -18.31 -13.19 -8.87
C VAL A 181 -17.95 -13.57 -10.31
N PHE A 182 -16.76 -13.20 -10.80
CA PHE A 182 -16.27 -13.55 -12.13
C PHE A 182 -15.41 -14.82 -12.17
N ALA A 183 -15.22 -15.50 -11.03
CA ALA A 183 -14.43 -16.71 -10.98
C ALA A 183 -15.18 -17.88 -11.65
N LYS A 184 -14.46 -18.84 -12.22
CA LYS A 184 -15.04 -20.09 -12.71
C LYS A 184 -15.79 -20.78 -11.57
N THR A 185 -17.12 -20.85 -11.63
CA THR A 185 -17.91 -21.67 -10.72
C THR A 185 -17.60 -23.13 -11.02
N ASP A 186 -17.08 -23.84 -10.03
CA ASP A 186 -16.76 -25.25 -10.17
C ASP A 186 -18.07 -26.05 -10.27
N ASN A 187 -18.60 -26.17 -11.49
CA ASN A 187 -19.79 -26.96 -11.76
C ASN A 187 -19.49 -28.47 -11.68
N SER A 188 -18.28 -28.91 -11.32
CA SER A 188 -17.95 -30.34 -11.19
C SER A 188 -18.82 -31.08 -10.17
N VAL A 189 -19.39 -30.39 -9.18
CA VAL A 189 -20.37 -30.95 -8.24
C VAL A 189 -21.71 -31.27 -8.91
N TYR A 190 -22.03 -30.61 -10.04
CA TYR A 190 -23.30 -30.77 -10.78
C TYR A 190 -23.12 -31.40 -12.18
N THR A 191 -21.90 -31.47 -12.72
CA THR A 191 -21.60 -32.03 -14.05
C THR A 191 -20.80 -33.33 -14.01
N ASN A 192 -20.66 -33.97 -12.85
CA ASN A 192 -20.44 -35.42 -12.82
C ASN A 192 -21.74 -36.09 -13.32
N SER A 193 -21.90 -36.12 -14.65
CA SER A 193 -22.56 -37.22 -15.31
C SER A 193 -22.07 -38.50 -14.63
N PRO A 194 -22.97 -39.33 -14.07
CA PRO A 194 -22.58 -40.41 -13.19
C PRO A 194 -21.69 -41.34 -13.98
N SER A 195 -20.43 -41.44 -13.58
CA SER A 195 -19.64 -42.63 -13.87
C SER A 195 -20.47 -43.81 -13.37
N LYS A 196 -20.90 -44.65 -14.31
CA LYS A 196 -21.49 -45.95 -14.01
C LYS A 196 -20.46 -46.73 -13.18
N ASP A 197 -20.67 -46.80 -11.88
CA ASP A 197 -20.16 -47.90 -11.06
C ASP A 197 -21.35 -48.66 -10.49
N ILE A 198 -21.45 -49.88 -11.02
CA ILE A 198 -21.90 -51.16 -10.47
C ILE A 198 -22.51 -51.08 -9.05
N ASP A 199 -23.76 -51.51 -8.94
CA ASP A 199 -24.64 -51.61 -7.76
C ASP A 199 -25.33 -50.33 -7.26
N GLY A 200 -26.52 -50.07 -7.84
CA GLY A 200 -27.37 -48.91 -7.58
C GLY A 200 -28.09 -48.90 -6.24
N GLN A 201 -27.61 -48.09 -5.30
CA GLN A 201 -28.42 -47.51 -4.22
C GLN A 201 -28.09 -46.02 -4.02
N ALA A 202 -29.12 -45.17 -3.92
CA ALA A 202 -28.98 -43.73 -3.74
C ALA A 202 -28.73 -43.34 -2.27
N VAL A 203 -27.72 -42.48 -2.04
CA VAL A 203 -27.29 -41.99 -0.72
C VAL A 203 -27.76 -40.54 -0.51
N CYS A 204 -28.27 -40.22 0.68
CA CYS A 204 -28.76 -38.88 1.02
C CYS A 204 -27.61 -37.87 1.22
N PRO A 205 -27.61 -36.70 0.54
CA PRO A 205 -26.52 -35.71 0.63
C PRO A 205 -26.32 -35.11 2.04
N SER A 206 -27.35 -35.17 2.88
CA SER A 206 -27.35 -34.54 4.20
C SER A 206 -26.80 -35.44 5.31
N THR A 207 -26.74 -36.75 5.09
CA THR A 207 -26.38 -37.72 6.15
C THR A 207 -25.42 -38.83 5.73
N GLY A 208 -25.14 -38.98 4.43
CA GLY A 208 -24.16 -39.96 3.92
C GLY A 208 -24.56 -41.43 4.10
N LYS A 209 -25.87 -41.74 4.27
CA LYS A 209 -26.41 -43.11 4.34
C LYS A 209 -27.49 -43.36 3.27
N PRO A 210 -27.78 -44.63 2.89
CA PRO A 210 -28.85 -44.98 1.95
C PRO A 210 -30.22 -44.49 2.48
N CYS A 211 -30.98 -43.79 1.65
CA CYS A 211 -32.22 -43.10 2.07
C CYS A 211 -33.47 -43.97 1.86
N SER A 212 -34.26 -44.20 2.91
CA SER A 212 -35.57 -44.88 2.86
C SER A 212 -36.76 -43.93 3.01
N CYS A 213 -36.57 -42.62 2.83
CA CYS A 213 -37.57 -41.61 3.18
C CYS A 213 -38.45 -41.17 1.98
N ARG A 214 -39.09 -42.12 1.31
CA ARG A 214 -40.34 -41.87 0.57
C ARG A 214 -41.39 -42.80 1.13
N ASP A 215 -42.25 -42.28 1.99
CA ASP A 215 -43.71 -42.27 1.77
C ASP A 215 -44.50 -41.95 3.05
N LEU A 216 -45.60 -41.21 2.83
CA LEU A 216 -46.82 -41.04 3.64
C LEU A 216 -46.95 -39.81 4.56
N ALA A 217 -48.21 -39.35 4.59
CA ALA A 217 -48.74 -38.06 4.98
C ALA A 217 -49.30 -38.00 6.42
N ASP A 218 -49.66 -36.78 6.81
CA ASP A 218 -50.59 -36.33 7.87
C ASP A 218 -50.28 -36.56 9.37
N GLY A 219 -50.48 -35.48 10.15
CA GLY A 219 -50.68 -35.54 11.60
C GLY A 219 -50.24 -34.31 12.40
N ASN A 220 -51.21 -33.50 12.85
CA ASN A 220 -51.12 -32.40 13.84
C ASN A 220 -50.23 -32.69 15.08
N VAL A 221 -49.61 -31.65 15.67
CA VAL A 221 -49.85 -31.15 17.07
C VAL A 221 -48.93 -29.94 17.39
N ASN A 222 -49.55 -28.92 17.99
CA ASN A 222 -48.98 -27.67 18.53
C ASN A 222 -47.86 -27.86 19.57
N ALA A 223 -46.83 -27.01 19.51
CA ALA A 223 -46.13 -26.51 20.70
C ALA A 223 -45.44 -25.16 20.42
N SER A 224 -46.00 -24.12 21.03
CA SER A 224 -45.52 -22.75 21.10
C SER A 224 -44.15 -22.62 21.79
N LYS A 225 -43.14 -22.08 21.09
CA LYS A 225 -42.01 -21.34 21.69
C LYS A 225 -41.64 -20.16 20.80
N VAL A 226 -41.62 -18.99 21.44
CA VAL A 226 -41.28 -17.65 20.91
C VAL A 226 -39.96 -17.67 20.11
N PRO A 227 -39.89 -17.10 18.90
CA PRO A 227 -38.65 -17.07 18.13
C PRO A 227 -37.79 -15.88 18.56
N PHE A 228 -36.65 -16.16 19.18
CA PHE A 228 -35.48 -15.27 19.08
C PHE A 228 -34.88 -15.49 17.69
N SER A 229 -35.28 -14.67 16.72
CA SER A 229 -34.72 -14.69 15.37
C SER A 229 -33.29 -14.14 15.37
N ARG A 230 -32.29 -15.04 15.48
CA ARG A 230 -30.94 -14.78 14.97
C ARG A 230 -31.02 -14.83 13.45
N GLU A 231 -31.35 -13.72 12.80
CA GLU A 231 -31.12 -13.58 11.37
C GLU A 231 -29.61 -13.55 11.12
N ARG A 232 -29.03 -14.69 10.74
CA ARG A 232 -27.75 -14.72 10.03
C ARG A 232 -28.03 -14.15 8.65
N TYR A 233 -27.68 -12.88 8.43
CA TYR A 233 -27.61 -12.36 7.08
C TYR A 233 -26.48 -13.11 6.38
N SER A 234 -26.80 -13.77 5.27
CA SER A 234 -25.82 -14.36 4.37
C SER A 234 -24.81 -13.27 3.97
N SER A 235 -23.58 -13.68 3.72
CA SER A 235 -22.55 -12.83 3.15
C SER A 235 -23.12 -12.04 1.97
N CYS A 236 -22.63 -10.81 1.76
CA CYS A 236 -22.86 -10.07 0.51
C CYS A 236 -22.29 -10.80 -0.74
N SER A 237 -21.87 -12.07 -0.61
CA SER A 237 -21.56 -12.97 -1.70
C SER A 237 -22.81 -13.68 -2.26
N ASP A 238 -23.93 -13.75 -1.53
CA ASP A 238 -25.24 -14.17 -2.07
C ASP A 238 -25.98 -12.97 -2.66
N ASN A 239 -25.28 -12.18 -3.48
CA ASN A 239 -26.00 -11.55 -4.57
C ASN A 239 -26.31 -12.71 -5.52
N GLY A 240 -27.59 -13.08 -5.69
CA GLY A 240 -28.04 -14.04 -6.72
C GLY A 240 -27.80 -13.52 -8.15
N ILE A 241 -26.62 -12.95 -8.39
CA ILE A 241 -26.17 -12.30 -9.60
C ILE A 241 -25.09 -13.21 -10.17
N ASP A 242 -25.52 -13.98 -11.16
CA ASP A 242 -24.70 -14.89 -11.94
C ASP A 242 -23.64 -14.12 -12.75
N GLY A 243 -22.37 -14.32 -12.44
CA GLY A 243 -21.25 -13.80 -13.24
C GLY A 243 -21.12 -14.48 -14.61
N ASN A 244 -21.82 -15.59 -14.86
CA ASN A 244 -21.87 -16.24 -16.17
C ASN A 244 -22.70 -15.43 -17.19
N ALA A 245 -23.46 -14.42 -16.74
CA ALA A 245 -24.11 -13.43 -17.61
C ALA A 245 -23.13 -12.30 -18.05
N TYR A 246 -21.82 -12.58 -18.13
CA TYR A 246 -20.83 -11.69 -18.75
C TYR A 246 -21.08 -11.61 -20.27
N SER A 247 -22.05 -10.79 -20.66
CA SER A 247 -22.32 -10.45 -22.06
C SER A 247 -22.23 -8.93 -22.24
N ASP A 248 -21.02 -8.38 -22.15
CA ASP A 248 -20.80 -6.94 -22.27
C ASP A 248 -20.28 -6.54 -23.67
N ARG A 249 -20.71 -5.36 -24.11
CA ARG A 249 -20.28 -4.70 -25.35
C ARG A 249 -18.90 -4.10 -25.13
N GLU A 250 -17.86 -4.88 -25.41
CA GLU A 250 -16.47 -4.46 -25.26
C GLU A 250 -16.02 -3.47 -26.34
N LEU A 251 -15.02 -2.65 -26.02
CA LEU A 251 -14.35 -1.84 -27.05
C LEU A 251 -13.70 -2.75 -28.10
N ILE A 252 -14.07 -2.54 -29.36
CA ILE A 252 -13.48 -3.22 -30.50
C ILE A 252 -12.01 -2.79 -30.66
N PHE A 253 -11.18 -3.72 -31.12
CA PHE A 253 -9.81 -3.38 -31.49
C PHE A 253 -9.83 -2.50 -32.76
N PRO A 254 -9.13 -1.36 -32.80
CA PRO A 254 -9.16 -0.44 -33.94
C PRO A 254 -8.67 -1.11 -35.24
N SER A 255 -9.48 -1.05 -36.30
CA SER A 255 -9.17 -1.67 -37.61
C SER A 255 -7.94 -1.07 -38.28
N GLU A 256 -7.68 0.23 -38.10
CA GLU A 256 -6.45 0.88 -38.58
C GLU A 256 -5.20 0.19 -38.02
N LEU A 257 -5.21 -0.23 -36.74
CA LEU A 257 -4.06 -0.88 -36.11
C LEU A 257 -3.80 -2.30 -36.64
N VAL A 258 -4.83 -2.98 -37.17
CA VAL A 258 -4.67 -4.27 -37.85
C VAL A 258 -3.93 -4.11 -39.17
N LEU A 259 -4.24 -3.03 -39.91
CA LEU A 259 -3.68 -2.74 -41.22
C LEU A 259 -2.37 -1.95 -41.16
N ARG A 260 -2.09 -1.27 -40.04
CA ARG A 260 -0.91 -0.42 -39.85
C ARG A 260 0.35 -1.26 -40.05
N LYS A 261 1.27 -0.83 -40.93
CA LYS A 261 2.58 -1.48 -41.10
C LYS A 261 3.50 -1.04 -39.96
N MET A 262 4.32 -1.97 -39.45
CA MET A 262 5.38 -1.61 -38.51
C MET A 262 6.44 -0.80 -39.24
N MET A 263 6.87 0.30 -38.63
CA MET A 263 7.85 1.23 -39.20
C MET A 263 8.95 1.50 -38.18
N PRO A 264 10.22 1.64 -38.62
CA PRO A 264 11.29 2.09 -37.75
C PRO A 264 11.00 3.54 -37.30
N LEU A 265 11.19 3.83 -36.01
CA LEU A 265 10.88 5.16 -35.45
C LEU A 265 12.14 5.90 -35.00
N LYS A 266 12.24 7.20 -35.32
CA LYS A 266 13.21 8.15 -34.79
C LYS A 266 12.45 9.35 -34.23
N LEU A 267 12.40 9.44 -32.90
CA LEU A 267 11.62 10.45 -32.17
C LEU A 267 12.53 11.22 -31.23
N ASN A 268 12.20 12.50 -31.01
CA ASN A 268 13.00 13.42 -30.23
C ASN A 268 12.29 13.77 -28.92
N GLY A 269 13.08 14.27 -27.97
CA GLY A 269 12.64 14.91 -26.74
C GLY A 269 13.45 16.17 -26.45
N PRO A 270 13.11 16.92 -25.40
CA PRO A 270 13.89 18.06 -24.96
C PRO A 270 15.32 17.63 -24.55
N ASN A 271 16.25 18.59 -24.53
CA ASN A 271 17.63 18.40 -24.08
C ASN A 271 18.41 17.29 -24.82
N GLY A 272 18.16 17.10 -26.12
CA GLY A 272 18.90 16.13 -26.95
C GLY A 272 18.46 14.67 -26.81
N ILE A 273 17.37 14.39 -26.09
CA ILE A 273 16.83 13.03 -25.96
C ILE A 273 16.38 12.52 -27.34
N ARG A 274 16.81 11.31 -27.69
CA ARG A 274 16.49 10.59 -28.92
C ARG A 274 15.99 9.19 -28.58
N TRP A 275 14.86 8.83 -29.16
CA TRP A 275 14.19 7.54 -29.00
C TRP A 275 14.12 6.84 -30.35
N TYR A 276 14.71 5.65 -30.42
CA TYR A 276 14.73 4.80 -31.60
C TYR A 276 13.91 3.53 -31.40
N ARG A 277 13.23 3.06 -32.45
CA ARG A 277 12.64 1.71 -32.51
C ARG A 277 13.09 0.99 -33.79
N PRO A 278 14.16 0.18 -33.75
CA PRO A 278 14.51 -0.71 -34.85
C PRO A 278 13.50 -1.86 -35.01
N LEU A 279 13.41 -2.42 -36.22
CA LEU A 279 12.55 -3.56 -36.53
C LEU A 279 13.32 -4.88 -36.70
N ASN A 280 14.63 -4.82 -36.90
CA ASN A 280 15.47 -5.99 -37.08
C ASN A 280 16.80 -5.86 -36.32
N LEU A 281 17.48 -6.99 -36.17
CA LEU A 281 18.71 -7.09 -35.39
C LEU A 281 19.84 -6.22 -35.95
N LYS A 282 19.96 -6.14 -37.28
CA LYS A 282 20.99 -5.33 -37.97
C LYS A 282 20.86 -3.84 -37.63
N GLN A 283 19.64 -3.31 -37.65
CA GLN A 283 19.37 -1.92 -37.25
C GLN A 283 19.68 -1.66 -35.77
N ALA A 284 19.31 -2.58 -34.88
CA ALA A 284 19.58 -2.45 -33.45
C ALA A 284 21.08 -2.44 -33.15
N LEU A 285 21.84 -3.33 -33.79
CA LEU A 285 23.30 -3.39 -33.69
C LEU A 285 23.98 -2.16 -34.29
N HIS A 286 23.48 -1.67 -35.42
CA HIS A 286 23.99 -0.43 -36.03
C HIS A 286 23.84 0.76 -35.09
N LEU A 287 22.64 0.98 -34.55
CA LEU A 287 22.41 2.04 -33.57
C LEU A 287 23.28 1.88 -32.32
N LYS A 288 23.49 0.64 -31.86
CA LYS A 288 24.33 0.36 -30.69
C LYS A 288 25.81 0.67 -30.95
N SER A 289 26.32 0.39 -32.14
CA SER A 289 27.69 0.75 -32.54
C SER A 289 27.86 2.26 -32.72
N CYS A 290 26.91 2.94 -33.35
CA CYS A 290 26.94 4.40 -33.51
C CYS A 290 26.79 5.14 -32.17
N CYS A 291 26.05 4.56 -31.22
CA CYS A 291 25.84 5.12 -29.90
C CYS A 291 26.08 4.05 -28.82
N PRO A 292 27.35 3.75 -28.47
CA PRO A 292 27.68 2.70 -27.50
C PRO A 292 27.09 2.93 -26.11
N ASP A 293 26.84 4.18 -25.73
CA ASP A 293 26.20 4.52 -24.45
C ASP A 293 24.66 4.42 -24.48
N ALA A 294 24.06 4.17 -25.65
CA ALA A 294 22.61 4.07 -25.79
C ALA A 294 22.05 2.95 -24.90
N LYS A 295 20.93 3.26 -24.24
CA LYS A 295 20.22 2.31 -23.39
C LYS A 295 19.17 1.54 -24.18
N LEU A 296 19.27 0.21 -24.12
CA LEU A 296 18.25 -0.67 -24.67
C LEU A 296 17.05 -0.70 -23.73
N ILE A 297 15.85 -0.51 -24.29
CA ILE A 297 14.60 -0.46 -23.54
C ILE A 297 13.65 -1.56 -24.03
N VAL A 298 13.14 -2.33 -23.09
CA VAL A 298 11.98 -3.22 -23.30
C VAL A 298 10.83 -2.76 -22.41
N GLY A 299 10.84 -3.15 -21.13
CA GLY A 299 9.77 -2.81 -20.19
C GLY A 299 9.97 -1.52 -19.39
N ASN A 300 11.14 -0.87 -19.50
CA ASN A 300 11.54 0.33 -18.75
C ASN A 300 11.44 0.23 -17.20
N SER A 301 11.21 -0.95 -16.63
CA SER A 301 11.02 -1.15 -15.19
C SER A 301 12.27 -0.96 -14.32
N GLU A 302 13.43 -0.74 -14.94
CA GLU A 302 14.68 -0.39 -14.26
C GLU A 302 15.20 0.98 -14.75
N VAL A 303 15.22 1.21 -16.05
CA VAL A 303 15.67 2.50 -16.61
C VAL A 303 14.76 3.65 -16.16
N GLY A 304 13.44 3.42 -16.07
CA GLY A 304 12.49 4.38 -15.49
C GLY A 304 12.79 4.70 -14.03
N ILE A 305 13.23 3.71 -13.24
CA ILE A 305 13.63 3.91 -11.84
C ILE A 305 14.93 4.72 -11.75
N GLN A 306 15.91 4.40 -12.60
CA GLN A 306 17.19 5.11 -12.63
C GLN A 306 17.02 6.58 -13.04
N THR A 307 16.21 6.84 -14.06
CA THR A 307 15.93 8.20 -14.53
C THR A 307 15.17 9.01 -13.48
N LYS A 308 14.11 8.42 -12.87
CA LYS A 308 13.28 9.12 -11.89
C LYS A 308 13.93 9.32 -10.51
N PHE A 309 14.53 8.28 -9.94
CA PHE A 309 14.98 8.29 -8.53
C PHE A 309 16.51 8.38 -8.38
N LYS A 310 17.28 8.03 -9.42
CA LYS A 310 18.76 8.14 -9.41
C LYS A 310 19.27 9.29 -10.28
N ASN A 311 18.37 10.09 -10.86
CA ASN A 311 18.68 11.18 -11.78
C ASN A 311 19.61 10.76 -12.93
N ALA A 312 19.54 9.49 -13.37
CA ALA A 312 20.33 9.01 -14.50
C ALA A 312 19.86 9.69 -15.79
N LYS A 313 20.81 10.16 -16.62
CA LYS A 313 20.51 10.81 -17.89
C LYS A 313 20.90 9.92 -19.05
N TYR A 314 19.93 9.63 -19.90
CA TYR A 314 20.12 8.82 -21.10
C TYR A 314 19.67 9.63 -22.31
N GLU A 315 20.64 10.07 -23.11
CA GLU A 315 20.35 10.85 -24.31
C GLU A 315 19.79 9.98 -25.44
N VAL A 316 20.26 8.74 -25.57
CA VAL A 316 19.80 7.82 -26.61
C VAL A 316 19.18 6.58 -25.99
N MET A 317 17.93 6.32 -26.34
CA MET A 317 17.16 5.14 -25.94
C MET A 317 16.74 4.35 -27.18
N ILE A 318 16.96 3.03 -27.16
CA ILE A 318 16.64 2.13 -28.28
C ILE A 318 15.64 1.08 -27.80
N SER A 319 14.40 1.14 -28.28
CA SER A 319 13.40 0.13 -27.98
C SER A 319 13.57 -1.09 -28.87
N VAL A 320 13.98 -2.21 -28.28
CA VAL A 320 14.20 -3.47 -29.01
C VAL A 320 13.00 -4.40 -28.99
N THR A 321 11.84 -3.90 -28.57
CA THR A 321 10.57 -4.64 -28.44
C THR A 321 10.08 -5.25 -29.75
N HIS A 322 10.43 -4.65 -30.89
CA HIS A 322 9.97 -5.06 -32.23
C HIS A 322 11.01 -5.84 -33.03
N VAL A 323 12.19 -6.10 -32.45
CA VAL A 323 13.22 -6.94 -33.07
C VAL A 323 12.82 -8.40 -32.89
N LEU A 324 12.46 -9.07 -33.99
CA LEU A 324 11.86 -10.41 -33.98
C LEU A 324 12.78 -11.44 -33.33
N GLU A 325 14.06 -11.41 -33.67
CA GLU A 325 15.10 -12.34 -33.21
C GLU A 325 15.23 -12.34 -31.68
N LEU A 326 15.06 -11.17 -31.04
CA LEU A 326 15.12 -11.02 -29.59
C LEU A 326 13.85 -11.45 -28.86
N ASN A 327 12.74 -11.69 -29.58
CA ASN A 327 11.46 -12.14 -29.03
C ASN A 327 11.18 -13.63 -29.32
N THR A 328 12.14 -14.35 -29.89
CA THR A 328 12.04 -15.79 -30.16
C THR A 328 11.99 -16.59 -28.85
N LEU A 329 11.19 -17.65 -28.83
CA LEU A 329 11.15 -18.61 -27.72
C LEU A 329 10.88 -20.00 -28.32
N GLU A 330 11.92 -20.82 -28.35
CA GLU A 330 11.94 -22.10 -29.06
C GLU A 330 12.35 -23.24 -28.13
N VAL A 331 11.63 -24.35 -28.21
CA VAL A 331 11.98 -25.60 -27.52
C VAL A 331 12.79 -26.46 -28.49
N LYS A 332 14.02 -26.78 -28.13
CA LYS A 332 14.98 -27.56 -28.94
C LYS A 332 15.46 -28.79 -28.20
N GLU A 333 16.20 -29.65 -28.91
CA GLU A 333 16.75 -30.89 -28.33
C GLU A 333 17.73 -30.63 -27.17
N ASP A 334 18.47 -29.52 -27.22
CA ASP A 334 19.47 -29.16 -26.22
C ASP A 334 18.92 -28.31 -25.05
N GLY A 335 17.69 -27.81 -25.16
CA GLY A 335 17.06 -26.99 -24.14
C GLY A 335 16.04 -26.00 -24.71
N ILE A 336 15.76 -24.95 -23.94
CA ILE A 336 14.89 -23.85 -24.35
C ILE A 336 15.76 -22.65 -24.74
N HIS A 337 15.59 -22.16 -25.96
CA HIS A 337 16.25 -20.96 -26.48
C HIS A 337 15.31 -19.77 -26.30
N ILE A 338 15.73 -18.78 -25.51
CA ILE A 338 14.90 -17.68 -25.04
C ILE A 338 15.54 -16.36 -25.49
N GLY A 339 14.90 -15.62 -26.39
CA GLY A 339 15.34 -14.30 -26.82
C GLY A 339 15.37 -13.28 -25.66
N SER A 340 16.28 -12.32 -25.72
CA SER A 340 16.51 -11.39 -24.61
C SER A 340 15.38 -10.38 -24.37
N ALA A 341 14.53 -10.11 -25.36
CA ALA A 341 13.38 -9.22 -25.26
C ALA A 341 12.08 -9.94 -24.83
N VAL A 342 12.10 -11.28 -24.71
CA VAL A 342 10.96 -12.07 -24.21
C VAL A 342 10.48 -11.54 -22.87
N ARG A 343 9.16 -11.31 -22.77
CA ARG A 343 8.50 -10.81 -21.56
C ARG A 343 8.38 -11.91 -20.50
N LEU A 344 8.47 -11.56 -19.22
CA LEU A 344 8.41 -12.54 -18.14
C LEU A 344 7.09 -13.32 -18.08
N THR A 345 5.95 -12.68 -18.38
CA THR A 345 4.65 -13.38 -18.47
C THR A 345 4.63 -14.42 -19.61
N GLN A 346 5.24 -14.11 -20.76
CA GLN A 346 5.34 -15.03 -21.89
C GLN A 346 6.23 -16.22 -21.54
N LEU A 347 7.40 -15.96 -20.94
CA LEU A 347 8.28 -17.01 -20.41
C LEU A 347 7.52 -17.92 -19.44
N GLN A 348 6.82 -17.34 -18.46
CA GLN A 348 6.07 -18.10 -17.46
C GLN A 348 5.00 -18.99 -18.11
N SER A 349 4.28 -18.48 -19.11
CA SER A 349 3.25 -19.24 -19.82
C SER A 349 3.83 -20.44 -20.58
N VAL A 350 4.95 -20.25 -21.29
CA VAL A 350 5.57 -21.35 -22.05
C VAL A 350 6.20 -22.37 -21.11
N LEU A 351 6.90 -21.94 -20.05
CA LEU A 351 7.47 -22.87 -19.08
C LEU A 351 6.39 -23.72 -18.40
N LYS A 352 5.22 -23.15 -18.06
CA LYS A 352 4.08 -23.92 -17.53
C LYS A 352 3.61 -25.00 -18.52
N LYS A 353 3.59 -24.70 -19.81
CA LYS A 353 3.24 -25.66 -20.88
C LYS A 353 4.30 -26.75 -20.99
N VAL A 354 5.59 -26.39 -21.06
CA VAL A 354 6.71 -27.34 -21.12
C VAL A 354 6.73 -28.27 -19.91
N ILE A 355 6.48 -27.76 -18.70
CA ILE A 355 6.39 -28.57 -17.47
C ILE A 355 5.25 -29.60 -17.55
N ALA A 356 4.16 -29.30 -18.26
CA ALA A 356 3.03 -30.22 -18.41
C ALA A 356 3.26 -31.26 -19.50
N GLU A 357 4.08 -30.97 -20.52
CA GLU A 357 4.28 -31.80 -21.71
C GLU A 357 5.55 -32.67 -21.67
N HIS A 358 6.55 -32.31 -20.86
CA HIS A 358 7.83 -33.02 -20.75
C HIS A 358 7.95 -33.82 -19.45
N ASP A 359 8.89 -34.76 -19.43
CA ASP A 359 9.18 -35.55 -18.24
C ASP A 359 9.62 -34.68 -17.06
N LEU A 360 9.18 -35.05 -15.86
CA LEU A 360 9.50 -34.35 -14.61
C LEU A 360 11.00 -34.16 -14.38
N HIS A 361 11.83 -35.09 -14.86
CA HIS A 361 13.29 -35.02 -14.70
C HIS A 361 13.94 -34.01 -15.66
N GLN A 362 13.31 -33.64 -16.77
CA GLN A 362 13.82 -32.68 -17.75
C GLN A 362 13.50 -31.22 -17.38
N THR A 363 12.50 -31.01 -16.51
CA THR A 363 11.88 -29.70 -16.30
C THR A 363 12.20 -29.09 -14.93
N SER A 364 13.20 -29.60 -14.20
CA SER A 364 13.48 -29.13 -12.83
C SER A 364 13.83 -27.63 -12.80
N SER A 365 14.69 -27.16 -13.71
CA SER A 365 15.01 -25.73 -13.87
C SER A 365 13.78 -24.89 -14.25
N CYS A 366 12.91 -25.42 -15.12
CA CYS A 366 11.68 -24.74 -15.54
C CYS A 366 10.75 -24.52 -14.36
N GLN A 367 10.59 -25.53 -13.50
CA GLN A 367 9.78 -25.44 -12.29
C GLN A 367 10.34 -24.39 -11.33
N ALA A 368 11.66 -24.34 -11.14
CA ALA A 368 12.30 -23.35 -10.29
C ALA A 368 12.02 -21.92 -10.77
N ILE A 369 12.17 -21.65 -12.07
CA ILE A 369 11.88 -20.34 -12.65
C ILE A 369 10.40 -19.97 -12.49
N VAL A 370 9.46 -20.89 -12.77
CA VAL A 370 8.02 -20.62 -12.65
C VAL A 370 7.61 -20.31 -11.20
N ARG A 371 8.15 -21.05 -10.23
CA ARG A 371 7.88 -20.80 -8.81
C ARG A 371 8.47 -19.48 -8.33
N GLN A 372 9.64 -19.10 -8.82
CA GLN A 372 10.25 -17.82 -8.52
C GLN A 372 9.44 -16.65 -9.12
N LEU A 373 9.01 -16.78 -10.37
CA LEU A 373 8.20 -15.76 -11.06
C LEU A 373 6.86 -15.48 -10.41
N LYS A 374 6.28 -16.46 -9.69
CA LYS A 374 5.06 -16.27 -8.90
C LYS A 374 5.19 -15.12 -7.87
N TRP A 375 6.38 -14.93 -7.32
CA TRP A 375 6.68 -13.92 -6.30
C TRP A 375 7.49 -12.74 -6.85
N PHE A 376 7.62 -12.65 -8.17
CA PHE A 376 8.36 -11.60 -8.86
C PHE A 376 7.41 -10.46 -9.24
N ALA A 377 7.50 -9.34 -8.53
CA ALA A 377 6.69 -8.14 -8.77
C ALA A 377 5.16 -8.42 -8.86
N GLY A 378 4.39 -7.45 -9.36
CA GLY A 378 3.02 -7.66 -9.84
C GLY A 378 2.93 -8.08 -11.32
N THR A 379 1.74 -8.53 -11.76
CA THR A 379 1.47 -8.92 -13.15
C THR A 379 1.77 -7.79 -14.14
N GLN A 380 1.50 -6.54 -13.76
CA GLN A 380 1.74 -5.35 -14.59
C GLN A 380 3.21 -5.20 -14.97
N ILE A 381 4.12 -5.47 -14.03
CA ILE A 381 5.57 -5.45 -14.28
C ILE A 381 5.98 -6.66 -15.12
N ARG A 382 5.50 -7.88 -14.79
CA ARG A 382 5.84 -9.10 -15.55
C ARG A 382 5.40 -9.04 -17.02
N ASN A 383 4.33 -8.29 -17.32
CA ASN A 383 3.82 -8.09 -18.68
C ASN A 383 4.75 -7.24 -19.56
N VAL A 384 5.70 -6.50 -18.99
CA VAL A 384 6.60 -5.62 -19.74
C VAL A 384 8.08 -5.89 -19.48
N ALA A 385 8.44 -6.36 -18.28
CA ALA A 385 9.81 -6.73 -17.94
C ALA A 385 10.29 -7.90 -18.83
N SER A 386 11.53 -7.83 -19.29
CA SER A 386 12.12 -8.86 -20.15
C SER A 386 13.21 -9.67 -19.45
N VAL A 387 13.46 -10.86 -19.98
CA VAL A 387 14.52 -11.77 -19.53
C VAL A 387 15.89 -11.10 -19.59
N GLY A 388 16.24 -10.53 -20.74
CA GLY A 388 17.51 -9.83 -20.93
C GLY A 388 17.62 -8.55 -20.09
N GLY A 389 16.51 -7.83 -19.91
CA GLY A 389 16.47 -6.69 -18.99
C GLY A 389 16.83 -7.10 -17.56
N ASN A 390 16.27 -8.20 -17.06
CA ASN A 390 16.58 -8.72 -15.74
C ASN A 390 18.05 -9.19 -15.60
N ILE A 391 18.57 -9.91 -16.61
CA ILE A 391 19.95 -10.39 -16.65
C ILE A 391 20.94 -9.23 -16.72
N CYS A 392 20.83 -8.37 -17.74
CA CYS A 392 21.78 -7.29 -18.00
C CYS A 392 21.74 -6.16 -16.96
N THR A 393 20.64 -6.02 -16.22
CA THR A 393 20.59 -5.11 -15.05
C THR A 393 21.59 -5.53 -13.98
N ALA A 394 21.89 -6.84 -13.88
CA ALA A 394 22.84 -7.42 -12.94
C ALA A 394 22.63 -6.91 -11.50
N SER A 395 21.36 -6.86 -11.08
CA SER A 395 21.01 -6.49 -9.72
C SER A 395 21.52 -7.58 -8.75
N PRO A 396 22.19 -7.21 -7.64
CA PRO A 396 22.67 -8.18 -6.64
C PRO A 396 21.55 -9.03 -6.00
N ILE A 397 20.32 -8.54 -6.09
CA ILE A 397 19.09 -9.10 -5.53
C ILE A 397 18.16 -9.63 -6.64
N SER A 398 18.67 -9.85 -7.87
CA SER A 398 17.87 -10.46 -8.93
C SER A 398 17.42 -11.85 -8.50
N ASP A 399 16.12 -12.11 -8.64
CA ASP A 399 15.51 -13.40 -8.31
C ASP A 399 15.83 -14.50 -9.33
N LEU A 400 16.15 -14.15 -10.58
CA LEU A 400 16.36 -15.14 -11.64
C LEU A 400 17.84 -15.42 -11.89
N ASN A 401 18.75 -14.47 -11.66
CA ASN A 401 20.18 -14.64 -11.94
C ASN A 401 20.80 -15.82 -11.17
N PRO A 402 20.54 -16.03 -9.87
CA PRO A 402 21.01 -17.23 -9.16
C PRO A 402 20.51 -18.53 -9.80
N ILE A 403 19.28 -18.54 -10.33
CA ILE A 403 18.68 -19.71 -10.98
C ILE A 403 19.31 -19.96 -12.35
N TRP A 404 19.56 -18.92 -13.15
CA TRP A 404 20.27 -19.06 -14.43
C TRP A 404 21.66 -19.66 -14.26
N ILE A 405 22.39 -19.23 -13.23
CA ILE A 405 23.71 -19.76 -12.89
C ILE A 405 23.58 -21.22 -12.43
N ALA A 406 22.68 -21.49 -11.47
CA ALA A 406 22.48 -22.84 -10.94
C ALA A 406 22.04 -23.85 -12.02
N ALA A 407 21.22 -23.42 -12.98
CA ALA A 407 20.76 -24.24 -14.09
C ALA A 407 21.81 -24.46 -15.20
N GLY A 408 23.00 -23.84 -15.11
CA GLY A 408 24.03 -23.95 -16.14
C GLY A 408 23.64 -23.28 -17.47
N ALA A 409 22.83 -22.21 -17.40
CA ALA A 409 22.39 -21.49 -18.60
C ALA A 409 23.57 -20.88 -19.36
N LYS A 410 23.42 -20.78 -20.69
CA LYS A 410 24.40 -20.16 -21.59
C LYS A 410 23.80 -18.91 -22.20
N PHE A 411 24.56 -17.83 -22.25
CA PHE A 411 24.12 -16.54 -22.81
C PHE A 411 24.81 -16.32 -24.15
N GLN A 412 24.02 -16.13 -25.20
CA GLN A 412 24.52 -15.77 -26.53
C GLN A 412 24.55 -14.26 -26.67
N ILE A 413 25.71 -13.74 -27.06
CA ILE A 413 26.00 -12.31 -27.20
C ILE A 413 26.41 -12.09 -28.65
N ILE A 414 25.89 -11.04 -29.28
CA ILE A 414 26.13 -10.74 -30.69
C ILE A 414 26.68 -9.33 -30.87
N ASP A 415 27.62 -9.17 -31.80
CA ASP A 415 28.21 -7.90 -32.22
C ASP A 415 27.68 -7.41 -33.58
N MET A 416 28.09 -6.21 -34.01
CA MET A 416 27.71 -5.64 -35.31
C MET A 416 28.16 -6.49 -36.51
N ASN A 417 29.24 -7.26 -36.38
CA ASN A 417 29.76 -8.12 -37.44
C ASN A 417 29.01 -9.46 -37.51
N SER A 418 27.92 -9.61 -36.75
CA SER A 418 27.13 -10.84 -36.62
C SER A 418 27.92 -12.01 -36.04
N ASN A 419 29.02 -11.73 -35.32
CA ASN A 419 29.73 -12.76 -34.57
C ASN A 419 28.93 -13.05 -33.30
N VAL A 420 28.58 -14.32 -33.09
CA VAL A 420 27.92 -14.77 -31.87
C VAL A 420 28.92 -15.47 -30.98
N ARG A 421 29.12 -14.94 -29.78
CA ARG A 421 29.90 -15.60 -28.72
C ARG A 421 28.97 -16.09 -27.61
N THR A 422 29.39 -17.15 -26.93
CA THR A 422 28.64 -17.74 -25.82
C THR A 422 29.40 -17.55 -24.51
N ALA A 423 28.74 -16.97 -23.50
CA ALA A 423 29.23 -16.88 -22.13
C ALA A 423 28.42 -17.82 -21.21
N LEU A 424 29.08 -18.45 -20.24
CA LEU A 424 28.35 -19.17 -19.19
C LEU A 424 27.74 -18.16 -18.22
N ALA A 425 26.53 -18.45 -17.71
CA ALA A 425 25.86 -17.55 -16.77
C ALA A 425 26.72 -17.22 -15.53
N LYS A 426 27.53 -18.18 -15.06
CA LYS A 426 28.44 -18.02 -13.91
C LYS A 426 29.56 -17.00 -14.13
N ASP A 427 30.02 -16.85 -15.38
CA ASP A 427 31.16 -16.01 -15.76
C ASP A 427 30.71 -14.62 -16.28
N PHE A 428 29.39 -14.42 -16.45
CA PHE A 428 28.82 -13.24 -17.08
C PHE A 428 28.74 -12.01 -16.15
N PHE A 429 28.65 -12.21 -14.83
CA PHE A 429 28.48 -11.12 -13.86
C PHE A 429 29.84 -10.70 -13.29
N LEU A 430 30.37 -9.57 -13.77
CA LEU A 430 31.76 -9.14 -13.50
C LEU A 430 31.90 -8.26 -12.24
N GLY A 431 30.80 -7.69 -11.76
CA GLY A 431 30.81 -6.80 -10.59
C GLY A 431 29.45 -6.11 -10.38
N TYR A 432 29.39 -5.17 -9.42
CA TYR A 432 28.16 -4.45 -9.11
C TYR A 432 27.53 -3.81 -10.37
N ARG A 433 26.40 -4.37 -10.82
CA ARG A 433 25.68 -3.95 -12.04
C ARG A 433 26.57 -3.91 -13.30
N LYS A 434 27.58 -4.78 -13.37
CA LYS A 434 28.50 -4.94 -14.51
C LYS A 434 28.38 -6.35 -15.08
N VAL A 435 28.33 -6.43 -16.41
CA VAL A 435 28.18 -7.69 -17.16
C VAL A 435 29.24 -7.80 -18.24
N ASP A 436 29.52 -9.02 -18.68
CA ASP A 436 30.43 -9.32 -19.79
C ASP A 436 29.76 -9.04 -21.15
N ILE A 437 29.48 -7.76 -21.43
CA ILE A 437 29.01 -7.26 -22.73
C ILE A 437 29.85 -6.03 -23.09
N LYS A 438 30.45 -6.04 -24.29
CA LYS A 438 31.20 -4.90 -24.83
C LYS A 438 30.26 -3.79 -25.32
N PRO A 439 30.73 -2.55 -25.48
CA PRO A 439 29.86 -1.43 -25.85
C PRO A 439 29.10 -1.59 -27.18
N ASP A 440 29.64 -2.36 -28.12
CA ASP A 440 29.06 -2.69 -29.45
C ASP A 440 28.29 -4.02 -29.49
N GLU A 441 28.20 -4.72 -28.36
CA GLU A 441 27.53 -6.00 -28.22
C GLU A 441 26.14 -5.87 -27.56
N ILE A 442 25.26 -6.84 -27.82
CA ILE A 442 23.99 -7.01 -27.10
C ILE A 442 23.76 -8.48 -26.72
N LEU A 443 22.96 -8.70 -25.67
CA LEU A 443 22.47 -10.03 -25.34
C LEU A 443 21.42 -10.45 -26.39
N LEU A 444 21.71 -11.52 -27.13
CA LEU A 444 20.82 -12.09 -28.15
C LEU A 444 19.78 -13.01 -27.51
N SER A 445 20.25 -14.05 -26.83
CA SER A 445 19.40 -15.11 -26.29
C SER A 445 20.03 -15.80 -25.07
N VAL A 446 19.20 -16.58 -24.38
CA VAL A 446 19.54 -17.44 -23.24
C VAL A 446 19.19 -18.87 -23.60
N ILE A 447 20.13 -19.79 -23.49
CA ILE A 447 19.91 -21.22 -23.65
C ILE A 447 19.79 -21.84 -22.25
N LEU A 448 18.59 -22.33 -21.92
CA LEU A 448 18.30 -23.07 -20.70
C LEU A 448 18.37 -24.58 -20.99
N PRO A 449 19.40 -25.31 -20.53
CA PRO A 449 19.53 -26.73 -20.83
C PRO A 449 18.47 -27.58 -20.12
N TRP A 450 18.16 -28.75 -20.70
CA TRP A 450 17.35 -29.77 -20.03
C TRP A 450 18.06 -30.35 -18.81
N THR A 451 17.32 -30.62 -17.74
CA THR A 451 17.87 -31.32 -16.58
C THR A 451 17.94 -32.82 -16.82
N ARG A 452 18.97 -33.46 -16.26
CA ARG A 452 19.22 -34.90 -16.39
C ARG A 452 18.38 -35.69 -15.37
N PRO A 453 18.20 -37.01 -15.56
CA PRO A 453 17.70 -37.88 -14.51
C PRO A 453 18.51 -37.68 -13.22
N PHE A 454 17.81 -37.52 -12.08
CA PHE A 454 18.42 -37.27 -10.76
C PHE A 454 19.18 -35.94 -10.64
N GLU A 455 18.85 -34.98 -11.50
CA GLU A 455 19.28 -33.59 -11.37
C GLU A 455 18.14 -32.74 -10.82
N PHE A 456 18.37 -32.13 -9.66
CA PHE A 456 17.37 -31.37 -8.91
C PHE A 456 17.77 -29.91 -8.87
N VAL A 457 16.89 -29.03 -9.32
CA VAL A 457 17.03 -27.57 -9.25
C VAL A 457 15.91 -27.00 -8.39
N LYS A 458 16.25 -26.10 -7.47
CA LYS A 458 15.28 -25.45 -6.61
C LYS A 458 15.63 -24.00 -6.30
N GLU A 459 14.58 -23.22 -6.16
CA GLU A 459 14.58 -21.79 -5.89
C GLU A 459 14.23 -21.48 -4.43
N PHE A 460 14.81 -20.40 -3.89
CA PHE A 460 14.45 -19.85 -2.59
C PHE A 460 14.43 -18.33 -2.65
N LYS A 461 13.49 -17.71 -1.93
CA LYS A 461 13.40 -16.26 -1.74
C LYS A 461 12.87 -15.97 -0.35
N GLN A 462 13.52 -15.05 0.35
CA GLN A 462 12.97 -14.38 1.52
C GLN A 462 12.99 -12.88 1.29
N ALA A 463 11.88 -12.22 1.60
CA ALA A 463 11.69 -10.78 1.47
C ALA A 463 10.96 -10.24 2.71
N HIS A 464 10.61 -8.95 2.74
CA HIS A 464 9.79 -8.40 3.82
C HIS A 464 8.30 -8.76 3.66
N ARG A 465 7.84 -8.89 2.42
CA ARG A 465 6.55 -9.49 2.04
C ARG A 465 6.77 -10.48 0.89
N ARG A 466 5.92 -11.51 0.77
CA ARG A 466 6.11 -12.54 -0.27
C ARG A 466 5.92 -12.01 -1.69
N ALA A 467 4.88 -11.21 -1.93
CA ALA A 467 4.53 -10.71 -3.25
C ALA A 467 5.04 -9.27 -3.46
N ASP A 468 5.48 -8.98 -4.67
CA ASP A 468 5.88 -7.64 -5.11
C ASP A 468 6.97 -6.99 -4.25
N ASP A 469 8.00 -7.74 -3.86
CA ASP A 469 9.07 -7.23 -2.99
C ASP A 469 10.45 -7.71 -3.42
N ILE A 470 11.44 -6.93 -3.01
CA ILE A 470 12.85 -7.19 -3.21
C ILE A 470 13.29 -8.31 -2.25
N ALA A 471 14.11 -9.24 -2.74
CA ALA A 471 14.69 -10.28 -1.90
C ALA A 471 15.72 -9.69 -0.92
N LEU A 472 15.63 -10.11 0.35
CA LEU A 472 16.71 -9.95 1.33
C LEU A 472 17.84 -10.94 1.03
N VAL A 473 17.45 -12.19 0.80
CA VAL A 473 18.29 -13.27 0.28
C VAL A 473 17.43 -14.11 -0.65
N ASN A 474 17.99 -14.48 -1.79
CA ASN A 474 17.43 -15.50 -2.68
C ASN A 474 18.53 -16.49 -3.06
N ALA A 475 18.13 -17.66 -3.56
CA ALA A 475 19.07 -18.69 -3.98
C ALA A 475 18.54 -19.54 -5.13
N GLY A 476 19.46 -19.96 -5.99
CA GLY A 476 19.28 -21.04 -6.94
C GLY A 476 20.25 -22.17 -6.58
N MET A 477 19.73 -23.38 -6.43
CA MET A 477 20.53 -24.54 -6.04
C MET A 477 20.28 -25.70 -6.99
N ARG A 478 21.35 -26.35 -7.44
CA ARG A 478 21.34 -27.55 -8.29
C ARG A 478 22.21 -28.63 -7.68
N MET A 479 21.69 -29.87 -7.64
CA MET A 479 22.48 -31.06 -7.36
C MET A 479 22.17 -32.15 -8.37
N TYR A 480 23.23 -32.80 -8.86
CA TYR A 480 23.12 -33.96 -9.72
C TYR A 480 23.65 -35.20 -8.99
N LEU A 481 22.78 -36.18 -8.80
CA LEU A 481 23.10 -37.42 -8.09
C LEU A 481 23.29 -38.56 -9.09
N ARG A 482 24.24 -39.46 -8.80
CA ARG A 482 24.39 -40.73 -9.51
C ARG A 482 24.43 -41.88 -8.52
N GLU A 483 23.88 -43.01 -8.93
CA GLU A 483 24.01 -44.25 -8.19
C GLU A 483 25.37 -44.88 -8.50
N VAL A 484 26.17 -45.13 -7.46
CA VAL A 484 27.45 -45.84 -7.50
C VAL A 484 27.46 -46.81 -6.32
N ASP A 485 27.64 -48.10 -6.58
CA ASP A 485 27.69 -49.15 -5.54
C ASP A 485 26.52 -49.09 -4.54
N ARG A 486 25.28 -48.92 -5.05
CA ARG A 486 24.03 -48.74 -4.26
C ARG A 486 24.00 -47.49 -3.37
N ASN A 487 24.94 -46.56 -3.54
CA ASN A 487 24.95 -45.28 -2.86
C ASN A 487 24.67 -44.14 -3.84
N TRP A 488 23.97 -43.10 -3.39
CA TRP A 488 23.77 -41.88 -4.17
C TRP A 488 24.91 -40.91 -3.90
N ILE A 489 25.73 -40.68 -4.92
CA ILE A 489 26.89 -39.79 -4.87
C ILE A 489 26.57 -38.49 -5.60
N ILE A 490 26.96 -37.36 -5.00
CA ILE A 490 26.86 -36.03 -5.62
C ILE A 490 27.92 -35.95 -6.72
N SER A 491 27.48 -35.99 -7.97
CA SER A 491 28.39 -35.91 -9.13
C SER A 491 28.71 -34.47 -9.52
N ASP A 492 27.82 -33.54 -9.23
CA ASP A 492 27.94 -32.13 -9.60
C ASP A 492 27.01 -31.28 -8.72
N ALA A 493 27.48 -30.11 -8.30
CA ALA A 493 26.84 -29.25 -7.30
C ALA A 493 26.97 -27.77 -7.72
N THR A 494 25.89 -27.01 -7.58
CA THR A 494 25.92 -25.56 -7.80
C THR A 494 24.98 -24.87 -6.82
N ILE A 495 25.49 -23.94 -6.03
CA ILE A 495 24.78 -23.25 -4.94
C ILE A 495 25.07 -21.76 -5.09
N VAL A 496 24.05 -21.00 -5.49
CA VAL A 496 24.20 -19.58 -5.81
C VAL A 496 23.24 -18.75 -4.99
N TYR A 497 23.74 -17.68 -4.38
CA TYR A 497 22.96 -16.74 -3.58
C TYR A 497 22.92 -15.34 -4.19
N GLY A 498 21.80 -14.65 -4.06
CA GLY A 498 21.69 -13.20 -4.23
C GLY A 498 21.37 -12.51 -2.90
N GLY A 499 21.58 -11.19 -2.85
CA GLY A 499 21.37 -10.36 -1.65
C GLY A 499 22.47 -10.46 -0.58
N VAL A 500 23.52 -11.27 -0.82
CA VAL A 500 24.64 -11.49 0.12
C VAL A 500 25.98 -10.95 -0.38
N ALA A 501 26.05 -10.51 -1.65
CA ALA A 501 27.22 -9.91 -2.26
C ALA A 501 26.79 -8.87 -3.31
N VAL A 502 27.76 -8.23 -3.98
CA VAL A 502 27.50 -7.25 -5.06
C VAL A 502 27.13 -7.90 -6.41
N VAL A 503 27.31 -9.21 -6.53
CA VAL A 503 26.92 -10.06 -7.65
C VAL A 503 26.29 -11.34 -7.11
N PRO A 504 25.54 -12.12 -7.91
CA PRO A 504 25.20 -13.48 -7.53
C PRO A 504 26.46 -14.27 -7.16
N LEU A 505 26.48 -14.86 -5.97
CA LEU A 505 27.64 -15.47 -5.36
C LEU A 505 27.51 -17.00 -5.36
N SER A 506 28.45 -17.68 -6.02
CA SER A 506 28.58 -19.14 -5.96
C SER A 506 29.37 -19.58 -4.72
N ALA A 507 28.83 -20.53 -3.96
CA ALA A 507 29.49 -21.11 -2.78
C ALA A 507 30.52 -22.17 -3.19
N SER A 508 31.61 -21.72 -3.81
CA SER A 508 32.56 -22.59 -4.51
C SER A 508 33.27 -23.57 -3.58
N LYS A 509 33.60 -23.17 -2.33
CA LYS A 509 34.23 -24.10 -1.38
C LYS A 509 33.25 -25.20 -0.98
N THR A 510 32.00 -24.84 -0.68
CA THR A 510 30.94 -25.81 -0.39
C THR A 510 30.66 -26.74 -1.59
N GLU A 511 30.58 -26.21 -2.81
CA GLU A 511 30.36 -26.99 -4.04
C GLU A 511 31.48 -28.04 -4.25
N ASN A 512 32.74 -27.64 -4.07
CA ASN A 512 33.89 -28.53 -4.20
C ASN A 512 33.89 -29.63 -3.12
N TYR A 513 33.52 -29.30 -1.89
CA TYR A 513 33.41 -30.28 -0.80
C TYR A 513 32.31 -31.30 -1.05
N LEU A 514 31.14 -30.87 -1.54
CA LEU A 514 29.98 -31.74 -1.77
C LEU A 514 30.23 -32.72 -2.92
N THR A 515 30.98 -32.30 -3.95
CA THR A 515 31.26 -33.15 -5.10
C THR A 515 32.04 -34.40 -4.70
N GLY A 516 31.52 -35.57 -5.07
CA GLY A 516 32.06 -36.88 -4.70
C GLY A 516 31.59 -37.43 -3.35
N LYS A 517 30.81 -36.66 -2.56
CA LYS A 517 30.25 -37.13 -1.28
C LYS A 517 28.98 -37.95 -1.48
N LYS A 518 28.72 -38.84 -0.52
CA LYS A 518 27.45 -39.55 -0.41
C LYS A 518 26.36 -38.60 0.07
N TRP A 519 25.17 -38.69 -0.52
CA TRP A 519 24.00 -37.92 -0.12
C TRP A 519 23.43 -38.45 1.20
N GLU A 520 23.90 -37.90 2.32
CA GLU A 520 23.49 -38.30 3.67
C GLU A 520 23.56 -37.11 4.65
N TYR A 521 22.95 -37.23 5.83
CA TYR A 521 22.90 -36.14 6.82
C TYR A 521 24.28 -35.67 7.29
N GLY A 522 25.29 -36.55 7.26
CA GLY A 522 26.66 -36.23 7.69
C GLY A 522 27.34 -35.12 6.90
N ILE A 523 26.84 -34.77 5.70
CA ILE A 523 27.42 -33.68 4.89
C ILE A 523 27.05 -32.28 5.39
N LEU A 524 26.00 -32.16 6.21
CA LEU A 524 25.39 -30.86 6.52
C LEU A 524 26.27 -29.98 7.41
N GLU A 525 26.94 -30.55 8.40
CA GLU A 525 27.72 -29.80 9.39
C GLU A 525 28.89 -29.06 8.72
N GLU A 526 29.74 -29.81 8.00
CA GLU A 526 30.84 -29.24 7.24
C GLU A 526 30.35 -28.30 6.13
N ALA A 527 29.26 -28.63 5.44
CA ALA A 527 28.67 -27.72 4.44
C ALA A 527 28.23 -26.39 5.07
N PHE A 528 27.68 -26.39 6.30
CA PHE A 528 27.31 -25.16 6.98
C PHE A 528 28.52 -24.33 7.37
N ASP A 529 29.61 -24.95 7.81
CA ASP A 529 30.84 -24.23 8.15
C ASP A 529 31.49 -23.61 6.91
N LEU A 530 31.57 -24.37 5.81
CA LEU A 530 32.05 -23.85 4.53
C LEU A 530 31.15 -22.74 3.95
N LEU A 531 29.82 -22.83 4.11
CA LEU A 531 28.90 -21.78 3.68
C LEU A 531 29.10 -20.47 4.44
N LYS A 532 29.47 -20.52 5.73
CA LYS A 532 29.81 -19.32 6.51
C LYS A 532 31.10 -18.68 5.97
N GLU A 533 32.05 -19.48 5.50
CA GLU A 533 33.27 -18.98 4.86
C GLU A 533 33.02 -18.42 3.46
N ASP A 534 32.20 -19.08 2.66
CA ASP A 534 31.86 -18.65 1.29
C ASP A 534 31.07 -17.34 1.31
N ILE A 535 30.32 -17.04 2.38
CA ILE A 535 29.43 -15.86 2.48
C ILE A 535 29.87 -14.92 3.62
N PRO A 536 30.99 -14.20 3.47
CA PRO A 536 31.46 -13.25 4.47
C PRO A 536 30.65 -11.94 4.41
N LEU A 537 29.63 -11.79 5.26
CA LEU A 537 28.89 -10.54 5.42
C LEU A 537 29.45 -9.69 6.57
N SER A 538 30.03 -8.52 6.31
CA SER A 538 30.46 -7.60 7.39
C SER A 538 29.28 -7.00 8.15
N GLU A 539 29.47 -6.55 9.40
CA GLU A 539 28.40 -5.90 10.18
C GLU A 539 27.81 -4.66 9.50
N ASN A 540 28.62 -3.93 8.72
CA ASN A 540 28.20 -2.73 7.98
C ASN A 540 27.75 -3.04 6.53
N ALA A 541 27.41 -4.30 6.23
CA ALA A 541 26.99 -4.66 4.87
C ALA A 541 25.72 -3.91 4.46
N PRO A 542 25.66 -3.32 3.24
CA PRO A 542 24.46 -2.66 2.74
C PRO A 542 23.22 -3.56 2.85
N GLY A 543 22.09 -2.96 3.23
CA GLY A 543 20.83 -3.66 3.53
C GLY A 543 20.70 -4.17 4.98
N GLY A 544 21.76 -4.12 5.80
CA GLY A 544 21.71 -4.50 7.21
C GLY A 544 21.30 -5.96 7.43
N MET A 545 20.58 -6.24 8.53
CA MET A 545 20.05 -7.58 8.87
C MET A 545 21.07 -8.72 8.70
N VAL A 546 22.34 -8.46 9.07
CA VAL A 546 23.48 -9.33 8.74
C VAL A 546 23.31 -10.73 9.33
N GLU A 547 22.93 -10.82 10.61
CA GLU A 547 22.67 -12.09 11.28
C GLU A 547 21.55 -12.87 10.57
N PHE A 548 20.43 -12.21 10.27
CA PHE A 548 19.30 -12.83 9.58
C PHE A 548 19.67 -13.33 8.18
N ARG A 549 20.43 -12.55 7.40
CA ARG A 549 20.91 -12.96 6.06
C ARG A 549 21.86 -14.15 6.12
N ARG A 550 22.76 -14.20 7.12
CA ARG A 550 23.63 -15.36 7.37
C ARG A 550 22.83 -16.60 7.76
N SER A 551 21.82 -16.47 8.61
CA SER A 551 20.95 -17.61 8.97
C SER A 551 20.14 -18.12 7.79
N LEU A 552 19.68 -17.23 6.90
CA LEU A 552 18.91 -17.59 5.70
C LEU A 552 19.72 -18.42 4.71
N SER A 553 21.01 -18.13 4.50
CA SER A 553 21.82 -18.92 3.57
C SER A 553 21.90 -20.38 4.01
N LEU A 554 22.23 -20.62 5.28
CA LEU A 554 22.24 -21.97 5.87
C LEU A 554 20.86 -22.64 5.80
N SER A 555 19.80 -21.88 6.10
CA SER A 555 18.43 -22.39 6.12
C SER A 555 17.91 -22.78 4.74
N PHE A 556 18.29 -22.04 3.68
CA PHE A 556 17.95 -22.41 2.31
C PHE A 556 18.67 -23.68 1.87
N PHE A 557 19.96 -23.83 2.18
CA PHE A 557 20.68 -25.07 1.89
C PHE A 557 20.07 -26.27 2.63
N PHE A 558 19.71 -26.08 3.91
CA PHE A 558 19.04 -27.11 4.69
C PHE A 558 17.68 -27.50 4.08
N LYS A 559 16.85 -26.52 3.70
CA LYS A 559 15.57 -26.77 3.01
C LYS A 559 15.75 -27.49 1.67
N PHE A 560 16.80 -27.13 0.93
CA PHE A 560 17.16 -27.78 -0.31
C PHE A 560 17.48 -29.26 -0.07
N PHE A 561 18.38 -29.55 0.87
CA PHE A 561 18.76 -30.91 1.24
C PHE A 561 17.53 -31.75 1.64
N LEU A 562 16.68 -31.23 2.54
CA LEU A 562 15.46 -31.94 2.94
C LEU A 562 14.52 -32.18 1.75
N SER A 563 14.39 -31.22 0.85
CA SER A 563 13.51 -31.33 -0.32
C SER A 563 13.93 -32.44 -1.27
N VAL A 564 15.23 -32.51 -1.59
CA VAL A 564 15.79 -33.54 -2.47
C VAL A 564 15.70 -34.91 -1.79
N THR A 565 16.04 -35.02 -0.51
CA THR A 565 15.90 -36.27 0.26
C THR A 565 14.46 -36.79 0.28
N HIS A 566 13.48 -35.89 0.48
CA HIS A 566 12.06 -36.26 0.44
C HIS A 566 11.64 -36.73 -0.95
N GLU A 567 12.09 -36.08 -2.02
CA GLU A 567 11.76 -36.46 -3.39
C GLU A 567 12.37 -37.81 -3.77
N MET A 568 13.64 -38.03 -3.43
CA MET A 568 14.35 -39.30 -3.62
C MET A 568 13.66 -40.45 -2.89
N LYS A 569 13.23 -40.21 -1.63
CA LYS A 569 12.47 -41.21 -0.86
C LYS A 569 11.11 -41.50 -1.49
N ARG A 570 10.36 -40.47 -1.89
CA ARG A 570 9.03 -40.62 -2.51
C ARG A 570 9.09 -41.43 -3.81
N LYS A 571 10.20 -41.33 -4.55
CA LYS A 571 10.45 -42.10 -5.77
C LYS A 571 11.03 -43.50 -5.53
N GLY A 572 11.25 -43.89 -4.27
CA GLY A 572 11.73 -45.23 -3.89
C GLY A 572 13.24 -45.43 -3.97
N PHE A 573 14.02 -44.37 -4.19
CA PHE A 573 15.47 -44.45 -4.38
C PHE A 573 16.28 -44.41 -3.08
N LEU A 574 15.67 -44.02 -1.97
CA LEU A 574 16.27 -44.05 -0.64
C LEU A 574 15.49 -44.98 0.28
N GLU A 575 16.20 -45.80 1.06
CA GLU A 575 15.61 -46.66 2.10
C GLU A 575 15.19 -45.83 3.33
N GLU A 576 16.01 -44.88 3.75
CA GLU A 576 15.72 -43.97 4.85
C GLU A 576 15.12 -42.64 4.34
N GLY A 577 14.05 -42.18 5.02
CA GLY A 577 13.35 -40.94 4.69
C GLY A 577 13.62 -39.82 5.69
N LEU A 578 12.89 -38.72 5.54
CA LEU A 578 12.84 -37.69 6.58
C LEU A 578 12.00 -38.17 7.77
N GLN A 579 12.37 -37.74 8.98
CA GLN A 579 11.45 -37.81 10.12
C GLN A 579 10.15 -37.06 9.80
N ALA A 580 9.01 -37.59 10.25
CA ALA A 580 7.69 -37.02 9.94
C ALA A 580 7.58 -35.53 10.31
N THR A 581 8.18 -35.13 11.43
CA THR A 581 8.19 -33.74 11.92
C THR A 581 8.97 -32.76 11.04
N HIS A 582 9.90 -33.28 10.22
CA HIS A 582 10.73 -32.49 9.31
C HIS A 582 10.07 -32.23 7.95
N LEU A 583 9.03 -32.99 7.59
CA LEU A 583 8.31 -32.83 6.30
C LEU A 583 7.76 -31.41 6.10
N SER A 584 7.44 -30.70 7.18
CA SER A 584 6.98 -29.31 7.15
C SER A 584 7.96 -28.33 6.48
N ALA A 585 9.27 -28.63 6.48
CA ALA A 585 10.29 -27.79 5.86
C ALA A 585 10.35 -27.93 4.33
N THR A 586 9.88 -29.05 3.76
CA THR A 586 9.93 -29.32 2.31
C THR A 586 8.72 -28.76 1.59
N GLN A 587 7.62 -28.51 2.32
CA GLN A 587 6.40 -27.95 1.79
C GLN A 587 6.65 -26.52 1.30
N SER A 588 6.29 -26.27 0.04
CA SER A 588 6.22 -24.91 -0.49
C SER A 588 5.06 -24.16 0.16
N TYR A 589 5.15 -22.84 0.24
CA TYR A 589 4.01 -22.06 0.68
C TYR A 589 2.90 -22.07 -0.37
N ARG A 590 1.68 -22.38 0.09
CA ARG A 590 0.44 -22.19 -0.67
C ARG A 590 -0.48 -21.30 0.15
N ARG A 591 -0.78 -20.12 -0.37
CA ARG A 591 -1.84 -19.28 0.17
C ARG A 591 -3.18 -19.89 -0.25
N PRO A 592 -4.05 -20.32 0.68
CA PRO A 592 -5.41 -20.68 0.33
C PRO A 592 -6.18 -19.41 -0.10
N VAL A 593 -7.20 -19.58 -0.91
CA VAL A 593 -8.11 -18.47 -1.26
C VAL A 593 -8.67 -17.87 0.02
N THR A 594 -8.67 -16.54 0.11
CA THR A 594 -9.11 -15.85 1.33
C THR A 594 -10.61 -16.10 1.54
N VAL A 595 -11.16 -16.19 2.74
CA VAL A 595 -12.62 -16.22 2.94
C VAL A 595 -12.99 -15.31 4.10
N GLY A 596 -14.21 -14.79 4.12
CA GLY A 596 -14.64 -13.88 5.18
C GLY A 596 -16.14 -13.76 5.29
N THR A 597 -16.60 -13.51 6.51
CA THR A 597 -18.02 -13.30 6.84
C THR A 597 -18.16 -12.00 7.61
N GLN A 598 -19.20 -11.22 7.30
CA GLN A 598 -19.55 -10.00 8.03
C GLN A 598 -20.88 -10.19 8.75
N CYS A 599 -20.94 -9.79 10.02
CA CYS A 599 -22.17 -9.86 10.81
C CYS A 599 -22.42 -8.53 11.52
N TYR A 600 -23.60 -7.95 11.35
CA TYR A 600 -24.01 -6.70 11.98
C TYR A 600 -25.52 -6.67 12.23
N LYS A 601 -25.97 -5.80 13.13
CA LYS A 601 -27.40 -5.58 13.42
C LYS A 601 -27.88 -4.33 12.71
N LEU A 602 -29.00 -4.42 12.00
CA LEU A 602 -29.66 -3.27 11.37
C LEU A 602 -30.63 -2.62 12.36
N ILE A 603 -30.37 -1.37 12.73
CA ILE A 603 -31.28 -0.53 13.52
C ILE A 603 -31.51 0.74 12.73
N ARG A 604 -32.71 0.87 12.17
CA ARG A 604 -33.06 1.98 11.27
C ARG A 604 -33.64 3.15 12.05
N GLN A 605 -33.27 4.36 11.65
CA GLN A 605 -33.88 5.59 12.16
C GLN A 605 -34.15 6.55 11.00
N GLY A 606 -35.41 6.94 10.82
CA GLY A 606 -35.84 7.71 9.65
C GLY A 606 -35.62 6.95 8.33
N THR A 607 -35.31 7.68 7.25
CA THR A 607 -35.25 7.13 5.89
C THR A 607 -33.95 6.44 5.54
N ALA A 608 -32.83 6.82 6.18
CA ALA A 608 -31.49 6.42 5.71
C ALA A 608 -30.53 5.95 6.82
N VAL A 609 -30.62 6.47 8.05
CA VAL A 609 -29.70 6.06 9.15
C VAL A 609 -29.89 4.59 9.50
N GLY A 610 -28.77 3.87 9.65
CA GLY A 610 -28.72 2.44 9.96
C GLY A 610 -28.72 1.52 8.73
N GLN A 611 -28.86 2.07 7.52
CA GLN A 611 -28.80 1.30 6.29
C GLN A 611 -27.36 1.14 5.77
N PRO A 612 -27.00 -0.01 5.16
CA PRO A 612 -25.67 -0.27 4.58
C PRO A 612 -25.52 0.42 3.22
N LEU A 613 -25.71 1.73 3.16
CA LEU A 613 -25.69 2.48 1.90
C LEU A 613 -24.26 2.59 1.37
N VAL A 614 -24.12 2.44 0.06
CA VAL A 614 -22.85 2.58 -0.64
C VAL A 614 -22.32 4.01 -0.46
N HIS A 615 -21.00 4.14 -0.35
CA HIS A 615 -20.33 5.43 -0.30
C HIS A 615 -20.78 6.34 -1.46
N MET A 616 -21.21 7.57 -1.18
CA MET A 616 -21.84 8.45 -2.19
C MET A 616 -20.94 8.74 -3.41
N SER A 617 -19.62 8.73 -3.23
CA SER A 617 -18.67 8.90 -4.35
C SER A 617 -18.22 7.58 -5.00
N ALA A 618 -18.67 6.41 -4.54
CA ALA A 618 -18.18 5.12 -5.04
C ALA A 618 -18.32 5.00 -6.57
N MET A 619 -19.46 5.42 -7.12
CA MET A 619 -19.70 5.38 -8.56
C MET A 619 -18.74 6.28 -9.34
N LEU A 620 -18.38 7.46 -8.79
CA LEU A 620 -17.38 8.35 -9.38
C LEU A 620 -15.96 7.77 -9.27
N GLN A 621 -15.67 7.05 -8.17
CA GLN A 621 -14.36 6.47 -7.91
C GLN A 621 -14.06 5.28 -8.83
N VAL A 622 -15.07 4.45 -9.12
CA VAL A 622 -14.92 3.30 -10.04
C VAL A 622 -14.88 3.69 -11.50
N THR A 623 -15.33 4.89 -11.88
CA THR A 623 -15.26 5.40 -13.26
C THR A 623 -14.07 6.33 -13.51
N GLY A 624 -13.37 6.75 -12.46
CA GLY A 624 -12.31 7.75 -12.54
C GLY A 624 -12.81 9.19 -12.57
N GLU A 625 -14.13 9.42 -12.53
CA GLU A 625 -14.76 10.75 -12.50
C GLU A 625 -14.63 11.47 -11.14
N ALA A 626 -14.16 10.77 -10.10
CA ALA A 626 -13.86 11.41 -8.82
C ALA A 626 -12.60 12.28 -8.93
N GLU A 627 -12.79 13.59 -8.88
CA GLU A 627 -11.71 14.58 -8.88
C GLU A 627 -11.00 14.65 -7.52
N TYR A 628 -9.67 14.52 -7.53
CA TYR A 628 -8.77 14.81 -6.41
C TYR A 628 -8.02 16.13 -6.67
N THR A 629 -7.17 16.55 -5.73
CA THR A 629 -6.53 17.89 -5.81
C THR A 629 -5.73 18.06 -7.11
N ASP A 630 -4.89 17.07 -7.44
CA ASP A 630 -4.08 17.09 -8.67
C ASP A 630 -4.92 16.98 -9.95
N ASP A 631 -6.15 16.48 -9.84
CA ASP A 631 -7.08 16.36 -10.98
C ASP A 631 -7.85 17.64 -11.26
N THR A 632 -7.76 18.65 -10.38
CA THR A 632 -8.43 19.93 -10.56
C THR A 632 -7.87 20.64 -11.80
N PRO A 633 -8.71 21.12 -12.75
CA PRO A 633 -8.25 21.94 -13.85
C PRO A 633 -7.46 23.15 -13.34
N ALA A 634 -6.20 23.25 -13.76
CA ALA A 634 -5.34 24.35 -13.37
C ALA A 634 -5.74 25.62 -14.14
N PRO A 635 -5.79 26.80 -13.50
CA PRO A 635 -6.00 28.05 -14.22
C PRO A 635 -4.87 28.30 -15.25
N PRO A 636 -5.09 29.12 -16.28
CA PRO A 636 -4.04 29.47 -17.24
C PRO A 636 -2.79 30.04 -16.56
N ASN A 637 -1.62 29.83 -17.15
CA ASN A 637 -0.32 30.29 -16.64
C ASN A 637 0.06 29.74 -15.25
N THR A 638 -0.54 28.62 -14.82
CA THR A 638 -0.12 27.90 -13.60
C THR A 638 1.36 27.54 -13.67
N LEU A 639 2.08 27.79 -12.58
CA LEU A 639 3.44 27.32 -12.35
C LEU A 639 3.41 26.04 -11.51
N HIS A 640 4.45 25.23 -11.65
CA HIS A 640 4.69 24.04 -10.83
C HIS A 640 5.85 24.29 -9.88
N ALA A 641 5.74 23.75 -8.66
CA ALA A 641 6.75 23.92 -7.64
C ALA A 641 7.49 22.63 -7.29
N ALA A 642 8.76 22.77 -6.87
CA ALA A 642 9.57 21.73 -6.25
C ALA A 642 10.32 22.30 -5.04
N LEU A 643 10.45 21.50 -3.98
CA LEU A 643 11.08 21.92 -2.74
C LEU A 643 12.61 21.79 -2.83
N VAL A 644 13.31 22.70 -2.14
CA VAL A 644 14.74 22.63 -1.87
C VAL A 644 14.90 22.12 -0.45
N LEU A 645 15.49 20.93 -0.29
CA LEU A 645 15.51 20.20 0.98
C LEU A 645 16.91 20.07 1.56
N SER A 646 17.01 20.08 2.88
CA SER A 646 18.24 19.78 3.61
C SER A 646 18.75 18.38 3.29
N LYS A 647 20.05 18.28 3.03
CA LYS A 647 20.79 17.01 2.90
C LYS A 647 21.51 16.61 4.19
N LYS A 648 21.37 17.39 5.27
CA LYS A 648 22.07 17.20 6.55
C LYS A 648 21.09 17.10 7.69
N ALA A 649 21.37 16.22 8.66
CA ALA A 649 20.52 16.03 9.83
C ALA A 649 20.60 17.21 10.80
N HIS A 650 21.77 17.82 10.96
CA HIS A 650 21.95 18.99 11.81
C HIS A 650 23.13 19.82 11.30
N ALA A 651 22.87 21.03 10.82
CA ALA A 651 23.91 21.90 10.27
C ALA A 651 23.49 23.37 10.24
N ARG A 652 24.45 24.29 10.23
CA ARG A 652 24.23 25.69 9.86
C ARG A 652 24.34 25.85 8.34
N ILE A 653 23.43 26.63 7.74
CA ILE A 653 23.51 27.03 6.33
C ILE A 653 24.53 28.16 6.21
N LEU A 654 25.56 27.97 5.37
CA LEU A 654 26.61 28.98 5.14
C LEU A 654 26.30 29.83 3.92
N SER A 655 25.89 29.20 2.83
CA SER A 655 25.58 29.85 1.56
C SER A 655 24.61 29.00 0.72
N ILE A 656 23.86 29.66 -0.15
CA ILE A 656 22.96 29.04 -1.14
C ILE A 656 23.27 29.65 -2.51
N ASP A 657 23.70 28.81 -3.46
CA ASP A 657 23.98 29.21 -4.84
C ASP A 657 22.92 28.61 -5.79
N ASP A 658 22.24 29.51 -6.52
CA ASP A 658 21.17 29.21 -7.46
C ASP A 658 21.53 29.53 -8.93
N SER A 659 22.80 29.85 -9.20
CA SER A 659 23.27 30.25 -10.54
C SER A 659 22.92 29.24 -11.63
N LEU A 660 23.09 27.94 -11.36
CA LEU A 660 22.73 26.86 -12.29
C LEU A 660 21.22 26.62 -12.40
N ALA A 661 20.46 26.90 -11.33
CA ALA A 661 19.01 26.77 -11.33
C ALA A 661 18.37 27.83 -12.23
N LYS A 662 18.84 29.09 -12.15
CA LYS A 662 18.39 30.21 -12.99
C LYS A 662 18.54 29.98 -14.48
N CYS A 663 19.57 29.22 -14.88
CA CYS A 663 19.80 28.84 -16.28
C CYS A 663 18.92 27.66 -16.75
N SER A 664 18.05 27.12 -15.90
CA SER A 664 17.20 25.98 -16.27
C SER A 664 16.00 26.44 -17.10
N PRO A 665 15.58 25.65 -18.12
CA PRO A 665 14.39 25.95 -18.89
C PRO A 665 13.16 26.13 -18.00
N GLY A 666 12.34 27.13 -18.32
CA GLY A 666 11.07 27.37 -17.62
C GLY A 666 11.18 27.89 -16.19
N PHE A 667 12.38 28.09 -15.65
CA PHE A 667 12.61 28.61 -14.30
C PHE A 667 11.94 29.98 -14.13
N ALA A 668 11.09 30.11 -13.11
CA ALA A 668 10.37 31.34 -12.79
C ALA A 668 10.85 32.01 -11.50
N GLY A 669 11.43 31.25 -10.55
CA GLY A 669 12.01 31.84 -9.34
C GLY A 669 12.38 30.80 -8.27
N LEU A 670 13.26 31.23 -7.36
CA LEU A 670 13.59 30.57 -6.10
C LEU A 670 13.16 31.51 -4.97
N PHE A 671 12.45 30.97 -3.99
CA PHE A 671 11.99 31.69 -2.81
C PHE A 671 12.52 31.01 -1.55
N LEU A 672 13.04 31.81 -0.63
CA LEU A 672 13.70 31.42 0.62
C LEU A 672 12.99 32.10 1.82
N SER A 673 13.50 31.86 3.02
CA SER A 673 12.99 32.45 4.27
C SER A 673 12.86 33.99 4.21
N LYS A 674 13.83 34.68 3.62
CA LYS A 674 13.83 36.14 3.45
C LYS A 674 12.72 36.69 2.55
N ASP A 675 12.13 35.83 1.73
CA ASP A 675 11.09 36.23 0.79
C ASP A 675 9.70 36.13 1.44
N VAL A 676 9.57 35.53 2.63
CA VAL A 676 8.29 35.44 3.33
C VAL A 676 7.81 36.84 3.76
N PRO A 677 6.65 37.32 3.27
CA PRO A 677 6.22 38.69 3.54
C PRO A 677 5.60 38.89 4.93
N GLY A 678 5.03 37.82 5.52
CA GLY A 678 4.52 37.80 6.88
C GLY A 678 5.52 37.14 7.83
N ASP A 679 5.08 36.12 8.56
CA ASP A 679 5.93 35.36 9.49
C ASP A 679 6.38 34.02 8.87
N ASN A 680 7.69 33.74 8.93
CA ASN A 680 8.28 32.48 8.48
C ASN A 680 7.95 31.29 9.41
N HIS A 681 7.48 31.55 10.64
CA HIS A 681 7.07 30.52 11.59
C HIS A 681 5.58 30.21 11.48
N ILE A 682 5.24 28.91 11.53
CA ILE A 682 3.85 28.45 11.53
C ILE A 682 3.44 27.82 12.88
N GLU A 683 2.35 28.35 13.42
CA GLU A 683 1.66 27.81 14.60
C GLU A 683 0.49 26.90 14.15
N PRO A 684 0.20 25.78 14.86
CA PRO A 684 0.74 25.39 16.17
C PRO A 684 2.00 24.50 16.12
N MET A 685 2.61 24.27 14.95
CA MET A 685 3.73 23.32 14.81
C MET A 685 5.04 23.85 15.40
N ASN A 686 5.15 25.18 15.56
CA ASN A 686 6.38 25.89 15.92
C ASN A 686 7.54 25.49 15.00
N GLU A 687 7.34 25.72 13.70
CA GLU A 687 8.24 25.30 12.63
C GLU A 687 8.41 26.41 11.60
N GLU A 688 9.62 26.56 11.06
CA GLU A 688 9.86 27.47 9.93
C GLU A 688 9.37 26.86 8.62
N ILE A 689 8.74 27.67 7.76
CA ILE A 689 8.37 27.21 6.41
C ILE A 689 9.60 26.99 5.53
N PHE A 690 10.60 27.86 5.68
CA PHE A 690 11.91 27.79 5.04
C PHE A 690 12.98 27.98 6.11
N ALA A 691 13.89 27.02 6.24
CA ALA A 691 15.01 27.10 7.18
C ALA A 691 15.82 28.38 6.94
N SER A 692 15.95 29.20 7.98
CA SER A 692 16.67 30.48 7.91
C SER A 692 18.18 30.31 8.09
N ASP A 693 18.59 29.80 9.25
CA ASP A 693 20.00 29.69 9.65
C ASP A 693 20.47 28.25 9.84
N PHE A 694 19.60 27.38 10.37
CA PHE A 694 19.94 26.01 10.74
C PHE A 694 18.97 25.01 10.12
N VAL A 695 19.53 23.90 9.67
CA VAL A 695 18.78 22.68 9.36
C VAL A 695 18.90 21.70 10.51
N THR A 696 17.79 21.09 10.88
CA THR A 696 17.61 20.26 12.09
C THR A 696 17.08 18.86 11.78
N CYS A 697 16.82 18.55 10.52
CA CYS A 697 16.62 17.19 10.03
C CYS A 697 16.96 17.10 8.53
N ILE A 698 17.25 15.89 8.06
CA ILE A 698 17.28 15.60 6.61
C ILE A 698 15.86 15.81 6.07
N GLY A 699 15.74 16.57 4.98
CA GLY A 699 14.44 16.86 4.39
C GLY A 699 13.77 18.15 4.90
N GLN A 700 14.36 18.88 5.85
CA GLN A 700 13.83 20.20 6.22
C GLN A 700 13.82 21.13 4.99
N ILE A 701 12.73 21.86 4.80
CA ILE A 701 12.57 22.75 3.64
C ILE A 701 13.45 23.98 3.83
N ILE A 702 14.32 24.25 2.87
CA ILE A 702 15.20 25.44 2.82
C ILE A 702 14.60 26.50 1.88
N GLY A 703 13.89 26.08 0.85
CA GLY A 703 13.29 26.96 -0.14
C GLY A 703 12.34 26.25 -1.09
N ILE A 704 11.79 26.99 -2.04
CA ILE A 704 10.92 26.47 -3.09
C ILE A 704 11.30 27.07 -4.45
N VAL A 705 11.40 26.20 -5.46
CA VAL A 705 11.61 26.58 -6.85
C VAL A 705 10.30 26.46 -7.60
N VAL A 706 10.00 27.42 -8.46
CA VAL A 706 8.85 27.38 -9.38
C VAL A 706 9.30 27.46 -10.84
N ALA A 707 8.64 26.68 -11.70
CA ALA A 707 8.85 26.65 -13.14
C ALA A 707 7.54 26.41 -13.91
N ASP A 708 7.58 26.49 -15.23
CA ASP A 708 6.45 26.24 -16.13
C ASP A 708 5.92 24.79 -16.10
N THR A 709 6.77 23.81 -15.79
CA THR A 709 6.43 22.39 -15.67
C THR A 709 7.00 21.78 -14.39
N HIS A 710 6.40 20.69 -13.94
CA HIS A 710 6.85 19.98 -12.73
C HIS A 710 8.28 19.44 -12.87
N ASP A 711 8.62 18.85 -14.02
CA ASP A 711 9.95 18.30 -14.27
C ASP A 711 11.01 19.41 -14.33
N ASN A 712 10.70 20.58 -14.91
CA ASN A 712 11.60 21.74 -14.90
C ASN A 712 11.83 22.27 -13.49
N ALA A 713 10.79 22.37 -12.66
CA ALA A 713 10.92 22.81 -11.27
C ALA A 713 11.82 21.87 -10.47
N LYS A 714 11.64 20.55 -10.61
CA LYS A 714 12.50 19.55 -9.95
C LYS A 714 13.94 19.61 -10.43
N ASN A 715 14.15 19.69 -11.75
CA ASN A 715 15.48 19.78 -12.34
C ASN A 715 16.22 21.04 -11.88
N ALA A 716 15.53 22.16 -11.75
CA ALA A 716 16.10 23.40 -11.22
C ALA A 716 16.41 23.30 -9.73
N ALA A 717 15.49 22.75 -8.92
CA ALA A 717 15.72 22.53 -7.48
C ALA A 717 16.95 21.64 -7.21
N ASN A 718 17.15 20.58 -8.01
CA ASN A 718 18.29 19.67 -7.90
C ASN A 718 19.65 20.34 -8.22
N LYS A 719 19.65 21.48 -8.91
CA LYS A 719 20.87 22.23 -9.26
C LYS A 719 21.27 23.27 -8.22
N ILE A 720 20.47 23.48 -7.18
CA ILE A 720 20.82 24.41 -6.11
C ILE A 720 21.91 23.80 -5.23
N HIS A 721 23.00 24.55 -5.06
CA HIS A 721 24.12 24.17 -4.21
C HIS A 721 23.98 24.85 -2.85
N ILE A 722 24.20 24.10 -1.77
CA ILE A 722 24.07 24.60 -0.40
C ILE A 722 25.29 24.15 0.37
N GLU A 723 25.99 25.10 0.98
CA GLU A 723 27.13 24.85 1.85
C GLU A 723 26.67 24.78 3.30
N TYR A 724 27.18 23.78 4.03
CA TYR A 724 26.77 23.47 5.40
C TYR A 724 27.98 23.43 6.33
N SER A 725 27.78 23.86 7.59
CA SER A 725 28.65 23.51 8.72
C SER A 725 27.91 22.53 9.63
N GLU A 726 28.32 21.27 9.65
CA GLU A 726 27.62 20.18 10.36
C GLU A 726 27.81 20.22 11.89
N PHE A 727 26.78 19.78 12.61
CA PHE A 727 26.78 19.57 14.05
C PHE A 727 26.45 18.10 14.38
N PRO A 728 26.76 17.62 15.60
CA PRO A 728 26.30 16.31 16.05
C PRO A 728 24.77 16.20 15.97
N ALA A 729 24.29 15.07 15.45
CA ALA A 729 22.87 14.76 15.34
C ALA A 729 22.44 13.71 16.37
N ILE A 730 21.26 13.88 16.95
CA ILE A 730 20.60 12.93 17.86
C ILE A 730 19.52 12.20 17.06
N LEU A 731 19.62 10.89 16.87
CA LEU A 731 18.73 10.16 15.95
C LEU A 731 17.81 9.17 16.66
N SER A 732 18.19 8.71 17.85
CA SER A 732 17.42 7.73 18.64
C SER A 732 16.80 8.31 19.91
N ILE A 733 15.79 7.62 20.44
CA ILE A 733 15.18 7.92 21.74
C ILE A 733 16.23 7.75 22.85
N GLU A 734 17.02 6.68 22.77
CA GLU A 734 18.07 6.37 23.74
C GLU A 734 19.14 7.47 23.81
N GLU A 735 19.60 7.98 22.66
CA GLU A 735 20.53 9.12 22.61
C GLU A 735 19.90 10.40 23.19
N ALA A 736 18.62 10.67 22.88
CA ALA A 736 17.91 11.81 23.41
C ALA A 736 17.78 11.75 24.94
N ILE A 737 17.45 10.59 25.50
CA ILE A 737 17.39 10.38 26.96
C ILE A 737 18.78 10.58 27.57
N LYS A 738 19.83 9.98 26.99
CA LYS A 738 21.20 10.07 27.49
C LYS A 738 21.74 11.50 27.52
N THR A 739 21.36 12.32 26.54
CA THR A 739 21.82 13.70 26.38
C THR A 739 20.89 14.74 27.01
N GLY A 740 19.71 14.33 27.50
CA GLY A 740 18.70 15.24 28.03
C GLY A 740 17.96 16.05 26.96
N SER A 741 17.97 15.60 25.70
CA SER A 741 17.35 16.29 24.57
C SER A 741 15.85 16.01 24.50
N PHE A 742 15.06 16.93 25.05
CA PHE A 742 13.60 16.84 25.08
C PHE A 742 12.95 18.14 24.62
N HIS A 743 11.77 18.02 24.03
CA HIS A 743 10.94 19.19 23.76
C HIS A 743 10.51 19.85 25.08
N PRO A 744 10.55 21.19 25.20
CA PRO A 744 10.26 21.90 26.44
C PRO A 744 8.81 21.71 26.89
N ASN A 745 8.58 21.70 28.21
CA ASN A 745 7.25 21.60 28.82
C ASN A 745 6.42 20.35 28.44
N THR A 746 7.07 19.26 28.03
CA THR A 746 6.40 18.02 27.59
C THR A 746 6.32 16.92 28.65
N LYS A 747 7.03 17.06 29.78
CA LYS A 747 6.99 16.06 30.86
C LYS A 747 5.58 15.99 31.46
N ARG A 748 5.00 14.79 31.54
CA ARG A 748 3.69 14.53 32.13
C ARG A 748 3.76 13.34 33.10
N ARG A 749 2.88 13.34 34.08
CA ARG A 749 2.76 12.26 35.08
C ARG A 749 1.30 12.06 35.46
N LEU A 750 0.84 10.81 35.46
CA LEU A 750 -0.48 10.39 35.93
C LEU A 750 -0.30 9.41 37.08
N VAL A 751 -1.09 9.55 38.16
CA VAL A 751 -0.99 8.71 39.36
C VAL A 751 -2.37 8.34 39.88
N LYS A 752 -2.56 7.07 40.24
CA LYS A 752 -3.66 6.54 41.04
C LYS A 752 -3.08 5.59 42.09
N GLY A 753 -3.53 5.70 43.34
CA GLY A 753 -3.00 4.91 44.46
C GLY A 753 -1.55 5.26 44.84
N ASN A 754 -0.87 4.36 45.56
CA ASN A 754 0.52 4.53 46.00
C ASN A 754 1.38 3.35 45.52
N VAL A 755 2.04 3.57 44.37
CA VAL A 755 2.86 2.54 43.69
C VAL A 755 4.07 2.13 44.53
N GLU A 756 4.79 3.08 45.12
CA GLU A 756 5.92 2.81 46.02
C GLU A 756 5.52 1.96 47.21
N GLN A 757 4.46 2.37 47.92
CA GLN A 757 4.00 1.65 49.10
C GLN A 757 3.58 0.23 48.75
N CYS A 758 2.89 0.01 47.62
CA CYS A 758 2.47 -1.32 47.19
C CYS A 758 3.65 -2.24 46.86
N PHE A 759 4.72 -1.72 46.23
CA PHE A 759 5.93 -2.49 45.99
C PHE A 759 6.72 -2.80 47.27
N LEU A 760 6.72 -1.89 48.26
CA LEU A 760 7.47 -2.03 49.50
C LEU A 760 6.73 -2.83 50.58
N SER A 761 5.40 -2.88 50.55
CA SER A 761 4.60 -3.52 51.59
C SER A 761 4.62 -5.05 51.58
N GLY A 762 5.29 -5.67 50.60
CA GLY A 762 5.25 -7.12 50.38
C GLY A 762 3.90 -7.63 49.87
N ALA A 763 3.01 -6.74 49.40
CA ALA A 763 1.70 -7.15 48.88
C ALA A 763 1.78 -7.81 47.49
N CYS A 764 2.84 -7.52 46.73
CA CYS A 764 3.11 -8.17 45.44
C CYS A 764 3.89 -9.46 45.69
N ASP A 765 3.33 -10.61 45.31
CA ASP A 765 4.06 -11.88 45.36
C ASP A 765 5.22 -11.91 44.37
N ARG A 766 5.06 -11.24 43.21
CA ARG A 766 6.07 -11.14 42.16
C ARG A 766 6.15 -9.72 41.61
N ILE A 767 7.36 -9.35 41.19
CA ILE A 767 7.65 -8.07 40.53
C ILE A 767 8.54 -8.37 39.34
N ILE A 768 8.13 -7.93 38.15
CA ILE A 768 8.93 -8.04 36.92
C ILE A 768 9.22 -6.65 36.35
N THR A 769 10.32 -6.56 35.59
CA THR A 769 10.70 -5.34 34.86
C THR A 769 10.99 -5.67 33.41
N GLY A 770 10.84 -4.69 32.52
CA GLY A 770 11.18 -4.86 31.12
C GLY A 770 11.15 -3.56 30.32
N GLU A 771 11.62 -3.63 29.09
CA GLU A 771 11.60 -2.53 28.13
C GLU A 771 10.96 -2.99 26.82
N VAL A 772 10.15 -2.12 26.19
CA VAL A 772 9.45 -2.39 24.93
C VAL A 772 9.76 -1.26 23.95
N ARG A 773 10.21 -1.63 22.74
CA ARG A 773 10.44 -0.70 21.62
C ARG A 773 9.34 -0.86 20.57
N VAL A 774 8.71 0.26 20.22
CA VAL A 774 7.67 0.34 19.18
C VAL A 774 8.18 1.24 18.07
N GLY A 775 8.14 0.77 16.82
CA GLY A 775 8.61 1.54 15.67
C GLY A 775 7.66 2.63 15.21
N GLY A 776 8.19 3.55 14.41
CA GLY A 776 7.39 4.48 13.63
C GLY A 776 6.67 3.80 12.47
N GLN A 777 5.82 4.55 11.78
CA GLN A 777 5.01 4.08 10.67
C GLN A 777 4.64 5.19 9.70
N GLU A 778 4.85 4.94 8.41
CA GLU A 778 4.45 5.84 7.32
C GLU A 778 2.94 5.74 7.01
N HIS A 779 2.29 6.88 6.78
CA HIS A 779 0.84 6.94 6.52
C HIS A 779 0.48 6.20 5.24
N PHE A 780 1.27 6.44 4.19
CA PHE A 780 1.12 5.86 2.87
C PHE A 780 -0.31 6.03 2.33
N TYR A 781 -0.86 7.25 2.48
CA TYR A 781 -2.05 7.66 1.75
C TYR A 781 -1.78 7.56 0.24
N MET A 782 -2.76 7.09 -0.53
CA MET A 782 -2.51 6.75 -1.94
C MET A 782 -2.33 8.01 -2.80
N GLU A 783 -3.00 9.11 -2.46
CA GLU A 783 -2.75 10.45 -3.02
C GLU A 783 -1.64 11.14 -2.21
N PRO A 784 -0.47 11.44 -2.77
CA PRO A 784 0.56 12.25 -2.12
C PRO A 784 0.07 13.64 -1.68
N GLN A 785 0.89 14.40 -0.97
CA GLN A 785 0.60 15.80 -0.64
C GLN A 785 0.45 16.63 -1.93
N CYS A 786 -0.64 17.39 -2.02
CA CYS A 786 -0.96 18.19 -3.19
C CYS A 786 -1.73 19.45 -2.80
N ASN A 787 -1.33 20.59 -3.36
CA ASN A 787 -2.03 21.87 -3.22
C ASN A 787 -1.98 22.66 -4.53
N LEU A 788 -3.07 23.34 -4.86
CA LEU A 788 -3.17 24.32 -5.95
C LEU A 788 -3.62 25.64 -5.35
N ILE A 789 -2.81 26.69 -5.49
CA ILE A 789 -3.02 27.99 -4.84
C ILE A 789 -2.99 29.08 -5.90
N TRP A 790 -3.86 30.07 -5.80
CA TRP A 790 -3.85 31.20 -6.72
C TRP A 790 -4.35 32.49 -6.06
N PRO A 791 -3.81 33.65 -6.49
CA PRO A 791 -4.30 34.94 -6.06
C PRO A 791 -5.60 35.31 -6.80
N VAL A 792 -6.43 36.10 -6.13
CA VAL A 792 -7.61 36.79 -6.69
C VAL A 792 -7.42 38.30 -6.48
N ASP A 793 -8.04 39.13 -7.33
CA ASP A 793 -7.99 40.59 -7.27
C ASP A 793 -6.57 41.16 -7.08
N SER A 794 -5.66 40.77 -7.99
CA SER A 794 -4.25 41.19 -7.99
C SER A 794 -3.44 40.80 -6.74
N GLY A 795 -3.83 39.76 -6.01
CA GLY A 795 -3.15 39.26 -4.81
C GLY A 795 -3.73 39.78 -3.50
N ASN A 796 -4.86 40.47 -3.57
CA ASN A 796 -5.60 40.93 -2.39
C ASN A 796 -6.27 39.76 -1.64
N GLU A 797 -6.55 38.66 -2.35
CA GLU A 797 -7.18 37.45 -1.83
C GLU A 797 -6.42 36.22 -2.32
N MET A 798 -6.45 35.14 -1.54
CA MET A 798 -5.78 33.88 -1.85
C MET A 798 -6.75 32.73 -1.75
N HIS A 799 -6.88 31.98 -2.85
CA HIS A 799 -7.73 30.80 -2.93
C HIS A 799 -6.87 29.56 -3.10
N MET A 800 -7.32 28.44 -2.57
CA MET A 800 -6.65 27.16 -2.77
C MET A 800 -7.61 25.97 -2.82
N VAL A 801 -7.18 24.94 -3.54
CA VAL A 801 -7.67 23.57 -3.40
C VAL A 801 -6.55 22.75 -2.79
N SER A 802 -6.81 22.14 -1.63
CA SER A 802 -5.78 21.45 -0.85
C SER A 802 -6.21 20.06 -0.46
N SER A 803 -5.28 19.11 -0.54
CA SER A 803 -5.44 17.78 0.01
C SER A 803 -5.13 17.79 1.52
N THR A 804 -6.10 18.19 2.35
CA THR A 804 -5.93 18.36 3.80
C THR A 804 -7.11 17.83 4.63
N GLN A 805 -6.85 17.42 5.87
CA GLN A 805 -7.88 17.10 6.87
C GLN A 805 -8.34 18.35 7.64
N ALA A 806 -7.60 19.46 7.53
CA ALA A 806 -7.80 20.68 8.30
C ALA A 806 -7.71 21.94 7.43
N PRO A 807 -8.75 22.25 6.62
CA PRO A 807 -8.78 23.45 5.78
C PRO A 807 -8.55 24.76 6.56
N TYR A 808 -9.09 24.85 7.78
CA TYR A 808 -8.86 26.01 8.66
C TYR A 808 -7.39 26.22 9.01
N ASN A 809 -6.63 25.14 9.28
CA ASN A 809 -5.19 25.26 9.55
C ASN A 809 -4.43 25.78 8.33
N HIS A 810 -4.80 25.36 7.12
CA HIS A 810 -4.20 25.86 5.87
C HIS A 810 -4.50 27.35 5.68
N GLN A 811 -5.75 27.76 5.89
CA GLN A 811 -6.16 29.16 5.87
C GLN A 811 -5.33 29.98 6.86
N LYS A 812 -5.16 29.50 8.09
CA LYS A 812 -4.39 30.16 9.14
C LYS A 812 -2.90 30.28 8.80
N CYS A 813 -2.27 29.20 8.36
CA CYS A 813 -0.84 29.21 8.03
C CYS A 813 -0.56 30.17 6.85
N ILE A 814 -1.38 30.14 5.80
CA ILE A 814 -1.19 31.02 4.63
C ILE A 814 -1.46 32.48 4.99
N ALA A 815 -2.52 32.77 5.76
CA ALA A 815 -2.78 34.12 6.26
C ALA A 815 -1.59 34.67 7.05
N ASN A 816 -0.99 33.86 7.94
CA ASN A 816 0.18 34.23 8.72
C ASN A 816 1.41 34.50 7.86
N VAL A 817 1.73 33.57 6.96
CA VAL A 817 2.90 33.63 6.08
C VAL A 817 2.81 34.77 5.08
N LEU A 818 1.60 35.13 4.64
CA LEU A 818 1.38 36.22 3.68
C LEU A 818 1.10 37.58 4.34
N GLY A 819 0.91 37.63 5.65
CA GLY A 819 0.47 38.84 6.35
C GLY A 819 -0.95 39.28 5.96
N LEU A 820 -1.80 38.33 5.57
CA LEU A 820 -3.18 38.59 5.15
C LEU A 820 -4.18 38.28 6.28
N PRO A 821 -5.34 38.97 6.34
CA PRO A 821 -6.44 38.56 7.20
C PRO A 821 -6.98 37.18 6.80
N LEU A 822 -7.41 36.36 7.78
CA LEU A 822 -8.03 35.04 7.53
C LEU A 822 -9.19 35.11 6.52
N SER A 823 -9.99 36.17 6.58
CA SER A 823 -11.14 36.39 5.69
C SER A 823 -10.77 36.56 4.22
N LYS A 824 -9.49 36.79 3.91
CA LYS A 824 -8.98 36.92 2.54
C LYS A 824 -8.33 35.64 2.02
N VAL A 825 -8.38 34.57 2.80
CA VAL A 825 -7.80 33.28 2.44
C VAL A 825 -8.90 32.23 2.46
N VAL A 826 -9.10 31.52 1.35
CA VAL A 826 -10.14 30.49 1.22
C VAL A 826 -9.50 29.15 0.90
N CYS A 827 -9.74 28.15 1.76
CA CYS A 827 -9.30 26.77 1.54
C CYS A 827 -10.48 25.86 1.25
N ARG A 828 -10.43 25.18 0.11
CA ARG A 828 -11.42 24.21 -0.36
C ARG A 828 -10.84 22.81 -0.40
N THR A 829 -11.62 21.84 0.07
CA THR A 829 -11.29 20.42 -0.03
C THR A 829 -12.55 19.63 -0.37
N LYS A 830 -12.58 19.07 -1.58
CA LYS A 830 -13.68 18.22 -2.05
C LYS A 830 -13.63 16.81 -1.46
N ARG A 831 -12.44 16.20 -1.52
CA ARG A 831 -12.09 14.86 -1.02
C ARG A 831 -10.57 14.68 -1.03
N ILE A 832 -10.06 13.71 -0.28
CA ILE A 832 -8.64 13.33 -0.31
C ILE A 832 -8.46 11.81 -0.45
N GLY A 833 -7.42 11.38 -1.15
CA GLY A 833 -7.05 9.98 -1.40
C GLY A 833 -6.37 9.30 -0.21
N GLY A 834 -6.96 9.45 0.98
CA GLY A 834 -6.43 9.03 2.27
C GLY A 834 -5.66 10.14 2.98
N GLY A 835 -5.73 10.16 4.31
CA GLY A 835 -5.01 11.11 5.17
C GLY A 835 -4.41 10.45 6.40
N PHE A 836 -5.22 9.71 7.16
CA PHE A 836 -4.79 8.91 8.31
C PHE A 836 -4.05 9.67 9.43
N GLY A 837 -4.15 11.01 9.47
CA GLY A 837 -3.44 11.90 10.37
C GLY A 837 -2.29 12.67 9.71
N GLY A 838 -1.65 12.12 8.68
CA GLY A 838 -0.50 12.77 8.01
C GLY A 838 -0.88 14.01 7.19
N LYS A 839 -2.17 14.24 7.00
CA LYS A 839 -2.73 15.44 6.35
C LYS A 839 -3.46 16.35 7.34
N GLU A 840 -3.28 16.16 8.66
CA GLU A 840 -3.87 16.98 9.72
C GLU A 840 -3.11 18.30 9.94
N THR A 841 -1.79 18.23 10.00
CA THR A 841 -0.91 19.40 10.21
C THR A 841 0.10 19.57 9.08
N ARG A 842 0.86 18.52 8.76
CA ARG A 842 2.02 18.56 7.85
C ARG A 842 1.71 19.11 6.45
N SER A 843 0.51 18.85 5.95
CA SER A 843 0.04 19.34 4.65
C SER A 843 0.02 20.88 4.55
N ALA A 844 -0.15 21.59 5.69
CA ALA A 844 -0.22 23.05 5.74
C ALA A 844 1.12 23.71 5.41
N LEU A 845 2.24 23.05 5.77
CA LEU A 845 3.59 23.52 5.48
C LEU A 845 3.81 23.72 3.97
N PHE A 846 3.39 22.75 3.17
CA PHE A 846 3.56 22.80 1.71
C PHE A 846 2.63 23.82 1.05
N ALA A 847 1.42 23.98 1.59
CA ALA A 847 0.49 24.99 1.12
C ALA A 847 1.04 26.40 1.43
N ALA A 848 1.52 26.62 2.65
CA ALA A 848 2.18 27.85 3.04
C ALA A 848 3.40 28.18 2.17
N ALA A 849 4.30 27.22 1.97
CA ALA A 849 5.48 27.38 1.11
C ALA A 849 5.11 27.73 -0.34
N ALA A 850 4.10 27.08 -0.94
CA ALA A 850 3.65 27.36 -2.30
C ALA A 850 2.86 28.67 -2.43
N SER A 851 2.32 29.21 -1.33
CA SER A 851 1.59 30.48 -1.34
C SER A 851 2.51 31.69 -1.56
N VAL A 852 3.76 31.62 -1.09
CA VAL A 852 4.77 32.69 -1.24
C VAL A 852 5.06 33.01 -2.72
N PRO A 853 5.50 32.07 -3.57
CA PRO A 853 5.71 32.36 -4.99
C PRO A 853 4.41 32.77 -5.70
N SER A 854 3.27 32.19 -5.30
CA SER A 854 1.97 32.52 -5.89
C SER A 854 1.60 33.98 -5.66
N TYR A 855 1.86 34.49 -4.45
CA TYR A 855 1.63 35.86 -4.04
C TYR A 855 2.53 36.84 -4.82
N TYR A 856 3.84 36.62 -4.88
CA TYR A 856 4.77 37.53 -5.56
C TYR A 856 4.63 37.52 -7.08
N LEU A 857 4.51 36.34 -7.68
CA LEU A 857 4.44 36.20 -9.13
C LEU A 857 3.05 36.50 -9.68
N ARG A 858 2.04 36.66 -8.80
CA ARG A 858 0.63 36.84 -9.15
C ARG A 858 0.11 35.78 -10.12
N ARG A 859 0.54 34.53 -9.88
CA ARG A 859 0.22 33.38 -10.73
C ARG A 859 -0.21 32.20 -9.88
N PRO A 860 -1.09 31.31 -10.39
CA PRO A 860 -1.37 30.06 -9.73
C PRO A 860 -0.08 29.23 -9.57
N VAL A 861 0.08 28.57 -8.43
CA VAL A 861 1.18 27.65 -8.15
C VAL A 861 0.60 26.31 -7.71
N LYS A 862 1.06 25.24 -8.36
CA LYS A 862 0.71 23.86 -8.04
C LYS A 862 1.91 23.11 -7.49
N ILE A 863 1.75 22.49 -6.33
CA ILE A 863 2.76 21.61 -5.74
C ILE A 863 2.17 20.20 -5.58
N VAL A 864 2.88 19.21 -6.11
CA VAL A 864 2.57 17.78 -5.99
C VAL A 864 3.86 17.10 -5.57
N LEU A 865 3.85 16.43 -4.41
CA LEU A 865 5.04 15.70 -3.97
C LEU A 865 5.11 14.34 -4.63
N ASP A 866 6.31 13.97 -5.11
CA ASP A 866 6.60 12.58 -5.40
C ASP A 866 6.67 11.77 -4.09
N ARG A 867 6.45 10.45 -4.20
CA ARG A 867 6.31 9.56 -3.04
C ARG A 867 7.55 9.52 -2.15
N ASP A 868 8.74 9.50 -2.74
CA ASP A 868 10.02 9.52 -2.03
C ASP A 868 10.21 10.81 -1.23
N ILE A 869 9.87 11.95 -1.82
CA ILE A 869 9.90 13.25 -1.14
C ILE A 869 8.86 13.30 -0.02
N ASP A 870 7.62 12.89 -0.28
CA ASP A 870 6.52 12.82 0.69
C ASP A 870 6.97 12.04 1.94
N MET A 871 7.39 10.78 1.75
CA MET A 871 7.82 9.89 2.84
C MET A 871 9.07 10.37 3.57
N THR A 872 9.93 11.16 2.91
CA THR A 872 11.13 11.71 3.54
C THR A 872 10.80 12.86 4.50
N ILE A 873 9.77 13.66 4.23
CA ILE A 873 9.61 14.97 4.89
C ILE A 873 8.30 15.12 5.69
N THR A 874 7.30 14.27 5.47
CA THR A 874 6.00 14.40 6.17
C THR A 874 5.99 13.76 7.56
N GLY A 875 7.07 13.09 7.95
CA GLY A 875 7.16 12.39 9.22
C GLY A 875 6.22 11.19 9.32
N GLN A 876 6.29 10.51 10.45
CA GLN A 876 5.64 9.21 10.66
C GLN A 876 4.73 9.24 11.89
N ARG A 877 4.10 8.10 12.18
CA ARG A 877 3.71 7.75 13.55
C ARG A 877 4.96 7.78 14.43
N HIS A 878 4.84 8.34 15.64
CA HIS A 878 5.90 8.30 16.65
C HIS A 878 6.31 6.87 17.02
N SER A 879 7.61 6.61 17.00
CA SER A 879 8.21 5.49 17.72
C SER A 879 8.15 5.74 19.23
N PHE A 880 8.08 4.66 20.01
CA PHE A 880 7.99 4.71 21.48
C PHE A 880 9.02 3.76 22.12
N LEU A 881 9.55 4.18 23.26
CA LEU A 881 10.24 3.33 24.24
C LEU A 881 9.42 3.32 25.53
N GLY A 882 9.00 2.14 25.98
CA GLY A 882 8.34 1.96 27.27
C GLY A 882 9.20 1.16 28.23
N LYS A 883 9.43 1.66 29.44
CA LYS A 883 10.10 0.94 30.53
C LYS A 883 9.08 0.68 31.63
N TYR A 884 8.88 -0.57 32.00
CA TYR A 884 7.84 -0.94 32.94
C TYR A 884 8.38 -1.73 34.13
N LYS A 885 7.71 -1.57 35.27
CA LYS A 885 7.81 -2.41 36.46
C LYS A 885 6.39 -2.74 36.91
N VAL A 886 6.04 -4.02 36.95
CA VAL A 886 4.68 -4.49 37.30
C VAL A 886 4.74 -5.46 38.46
N GLY A 887 3.85 -5.27 39.43
CA GLY A 887 3.70 -6.08 40.63
C GLY A 887 2.33 -6.73 40.70
N PHE A 888 2.31 -8.03 40.97
CA PHE A 888 1.12 -8.86 40.91
C PHE A 888 1.21 -10.04 41.88
N THR A 889 0.07 -10.66 42.15
CA THR A 889 -0.06 -11.84 43.00
C THR A 889 0.20 -13.14 42.23
N ASN A 890 0.38 -14.27 42.91
CA ASN A 890 0.57 -15.58 42.29
C ASN A 890 -0.67 -16.07 41.51
N ASP A 891 -1.87 -15.59 41.84
CA ASP A 891 -3.08 -15.82 41.04
C ASP A 891 -3.18 -14.87 39.83
N GLY A 892 -2.25 -13.92 39.68
CA GLY A 892 -2.15 -13.04 38.52
C GLY A 892 -2.97 -11.76 38.59
N LYS A 893 -3.48 -11.39 39.77
CA LYS A 893 -4.14 -10.09 39.98
C LYS A 893 -3.09 -8.99 40.03
N MET A 894 -3.28 -7.94 39.23
CA MET A 894 -2.39 -6.79 39.22
C MET A 894 -2.64 -5.86 40.40
N LEU A 895 -1.55 -5.43 41.02
CA LEU A 895 -1.58 -4.53 42.17
C LEU A 895 -0.89 -3.20 41.90
N ALA A 896 0.24 -3.24 41.17
CA ALA A 896 1.07 -2.07 40.92
C ALA A 896 1.64 -2.02 39.50
N LEU A 897 1.63 -0.84 38.86
CA LEU A 897 2.36 -0.55 37.62
C LEU A 897 3.11 0.78 37.74
N ASP A 898 4.42 0.75 37.47
CA ASP A 898 5.24 1.94 37.23
C ASP A 898 5.73 1.91 35.78
N LEU A 899 5.34 2.91 35.00
CA LEU A 899 5.58 2.97 33.56
C LEU A 899 6.19 4.30 33.16
N GLU A 900 7.33 4.25 32.48
CA GLU A 900 7.94 5.39 31.79
C GLU A 900 7.80 5.19 30.27
N ILE A 901 7.26 6.19 29.56
CA ILE A 901 7.16 6.16 28.10
C ILE A 901 7.77 7.39 27.45
N TYR A 902 8.53 7.16 26.39
CA TYR A 902 9.19 8.21 25.62
C TYR A 902 8.77 8.06 24.16
N ASN A 903 8.35 9.15 23.52
CA ASN A 903 8.06 9.16 22.09
C ASN A 903 9.07 10.04 21.33
N ASN A 904 9.47 9.59 20.15
CA ASN A 904 10.37 10.37 19.30
C ASN A 904 9.58 11.46 18.56
N GLY A 905 9.69 12.72 18.99
CA GLY A 905 8.97 13.85 18.40
C GLY A 905 9.53 14.32 17.05
N GLY A 906 10.79 14.02 16.75
CA GLY A 906 11.51 14.65 15.65
C GLY A 906 11.92 16.08 15.98
N ASN A 907 12.25 16.86 14.94
CA ASN A 907 12.86 18.18 15.08
C ASN A 907 11.89 19.27 15.56
N THR A 908 10.58 19.16 15.31
CA THR A 908 9.55 20.09 15.79
C THR A 908 8.49 19.37 16.62
N LEU A 909 7.77 20.09 17.48
CA LEU A 909 6.85 19.48 18.44
C LEU A 909 5.60 18.89 17.76
N ASP A 910 5.03 19.58 16.78
CA ASP A 910 3.77 19.22 16.10
C ASP A 910 2.72 18.69 17.12
N GLN A 911 2.13 17.53 16.89
CA GLN A 911 1.14 16.89 17.77
C GLN A 911 1.79 15.93 18.79
N SER A 912 3.12 15.93 18.95
CA SER A 912 3.85 14.92 19.72
C SER A 912 3.46 14.85 21.18
N LEU A 913 3.17 15.99 21.81
CA LEU A 913 2.69 16.03 23.20
C LEU A 913 1.29 15.42 23.32
N ALA A 914 0.37 15.75 22.42
CA ALA A 914 -0.98 15.22 22.43
C ALA A 914 -0.99 13.70 22.15
N VAL A 915 -0.07 13.21 21.31
CA VAL A 915 0.14 11.77 21.07
C VAL A 915 0.65 11.07 22.33
N LEU A 916 1.65 11.63 23.02
CA LEU A 916 2.16 11.11 24.28
C LEU A 916 1.05 11.04 25.33
N GLN A 917 0.31 12.13 25.50
CA GLN A 917 -0.81 12.25 26.42
C GLN A 917 -1.87 11.17 26.18
N ARG A 918 -2.27 10.94 24.92
CA ARG A 918 -3.22 9.87 24.61
C ARG A 918 -2.63 8.49 24.87
N ALA A 919 -1.34 8.25 24.62
CA ALA A 919 -0.68 6.99 24.97
C ALA A 919 -0.73 6.74 26.50
N MET A 920 -0.46 7.76 27.31
CA MET A 920 -0.53 7.66 28.77
C MET A 920 -1.94 7.30 29.27
N LEU A 921 -2.98 7.93 28.69
CA LEU A 921 -4.39 7.67 29.02
C LEU A 921 -4.90 6.29 28.56
N HIS A 922 -4.16 5.56 27.72
CA HIS A 922 -4.51 4.22 27.22
C HIS A 922 -3.49 3.15 27.62
N SER A 923 -2.58 3.47 28.55
CA SER A 923 -1.56 2.53 29.04
C SER A 923 -2.13 1.48 30.00
N ASP A 924 -3.38 1.65 30.44
CA ASP A 924 -4.24 0.67 31.13
C ASP A 924 -4.82 -0.37 30.16
N ASN A 925 -4.97 -0.03 28.87
CA ASN A 925 -5.81 -0.74 27.92
C ASN A 925 -7.21 -1.03 28.49
N VAL A 926 -7.48 -2.28 28.88
CA VAL A 926 -8.75 -2.71 29.49
C VAL A 926 -8.56 -3.22 30.92
N TYR A 927 -7.39 -3.00 31.52
CA TYR A 927 -6.99 -3.70 32.73
C TYR A 927 -7.06 -2.83 33.99
N ASP A 928 -7.74 -3.32 35.01
CA ASP A 928 -7.88 -2.69 36.31
C ASP A 928 -6.59 -2.81 37.13
N ILE A 929 -5.99 -1.66 37.42
CA ILE A 929 -4.74 -1.54 38.17
C ILE A 929 -4.98 -0.56 39.33
N LEU A 930 -4.84 -1.05 40.56
CA LEU A 930 -5.13 -0.29 41.77
C LEU A 930 -4.13 0.84 42.01
N ASN A 931 -2.83 0.53 41.87
CA ASN A 931 -1.75 1.48 42.04
C ASN A 931 -1.02 1.63 40.71
N ILE A 932 -1.13 2.78 40.07
CA ILE A 932 -0.53 3.01 38.76
C ILE A 932 0.09 4.39 38.70
N ARG A 933 1.31 4.41 38.17
CA ARG A 933 2.03 5.62 37.79
C ARG A 933 2.46 5.51 36.34
N VAL A 934 2.14 6.52 35.56
CA VAL A 934 2.61 6.66 34.17
C VAL A 934 3.32 8.00 34.04
N SER A 935 4.60 7.97 33.68
CA SER A 935 5.41 9.15 33.39
C SER A 935 5.76 9.16 31.91
N GLY A 936 5.76 10.33 31.28
CA GLY A 936 6.15 10.42 29.87
C GLY A 936 6.78 11.75 29.48
N GLN A 937 7.59 11.71 28.43
CA GLN A 937 8.29 12.88 27.89
C GLN A 937 8.57 12.73 26.39
N VAL A 938 8.55 13.85 25.66
CA VAL A 938 8.77 13.87 24.20
C VAL A 938 10.24 14.15 23.89
N CYS A 939 10.91 13.22 23.21
CA CYS A 939 12.30 13.37 22.78
C CYS A 939 12.42 14.33 21.61
N LEU A 940 13.40 15.23 21.67
CA LEU A 940 13.82 16.11 20.57
C LEU A 940 14.99 15.44 19.84
N THR A 941 14.82 15.21 18.54
CA THR A 941 15.80 14.49 17.71
C THR A 941 15.90 15.14 16.33
N ASN A 942 16.96 14.80 15.58
CA ASN A 942 17.27 15.35 14.26
C ASN A 942 16.68 14.51 13.11
N ILE A 943 15.43 14.06 13.28
CA ILE A 943 14.62 13.43 12.23
C ILE A 943 13.41 14.32 11.90
N PRO A 944 12.76 14.14 10.74
CA PRO A 944 11.53 14.87 10.42
C PRO A 944 10.49 14.77 11.54
N SER A 945 9.80 15.87 11.81
CA SER A 945 8.76 15.94 12.84
C SER A 945 7.68 14.87 12.61
N ASN A 946 7.50 14.01 13.62
CA ASN A 946 6.45 12.99 13.60
C ASN A 946 5.10 13.62 13.96
N THR A 947 4.03 13.06 13.42
CA THR A 947 2.69 13.67 13.48
C THR A 947 1.60 12.67 13.85
N ALA A 948 0.35 13.13 13.82
CA ALA A 948 -0.82 12.32 13.99
C ALA A 948 -0.82 11.10 13.05
N PHE A 949 -1.08 9.93 13.61
CA PHE A 949 -1.43 8.74 12.83
C PHE A 949 -2.62 8.08 13.51
N ARG A 950 -3.63 7.60 12.75
CA ARG A 950 -4.76 6.78 13.21
C ARG A 950 -4.47 5.96 14.49
N GLY A 951 -5.17 6.30 15.57
CA GLY A 951 -4.99 5.78 16.93
C GLY A 951 -4.26 6.76 17.87
N PHE A 952 -3.37 7.58 17.34
CA PHE A 952 -2.82 8.78 17.99
C PHE A 952 -2.13 8.49 19.33
N GLY A 953 -1.18 7.56 19.38
CA GLY A 953 -0.48 7.18 20.62
C GLY A 953 -1.12 6.02 21.38
N ALA A 954 -2.45 5.88 21.32
CA ALA A 954 -3.14 4.77 21.98
C ALA A 954 -2.62 3.39 21.54
N PRO A 955 -2.36 3.10 20.25
CA PRO A 955 -1.79 1.82 19.84
C PRO A 955 -0.44 1.53 20.47
N GLN A 956 0.42 2.54 20.66
CA GLN A 956 1.73 2.38 21.28
C GLN A 956 1.60 2.10 22.79
N GLY A 957 0.75 2.85 23.50
CA GLY A 957 0.46 2.60 24.92
C GLY A 957 -0.14 1.20 25.16
N MET A 958 -1.12 0.81 24.36
CA MET A 958 -1.76 -0.50 24.45
C MET A 958 -0.80 -1.64 24.06
N LEU A 959 0.09 -1.46 23.08
CA LEU A 959 1.07 -2.49 22.73
C LEU A 959 2.08 -2.73 23.85
N ILE A 960 2.52 -1.67 24.53
CA ILE A 960 3.35 -1.79 25.74
C ILE A 960 2.58 -2.53 26.82
N ALA A 961 1.28 -2.22 26.99
CA ALA A 961 0.39 -2.92 27.92
C ALA A 961 0.29 -4.42 27.65
N GLU A 962 0.03 -4.79 26.40
CA GLU A 962 -0.03 -6.18 25.99
C GLU A 962 1.31 -6.92 26.18
N ASN A 963 2.45 -6.24 26.14
CA ASN A 963 3.74 -6.89 26.37
C ASN A 963 3.97 -7.23 27.85
N TRP A 964 3.70 -6.31 28.77
CA TRP A 964 3.90 -6.62 30.18
C TRP A 964 2.89 -7.66 30.70
N ILE A 965 1.66 -7.70 30.18
CA ILE A 965 0.69 -8.73 30.60
C ILE A 965 1.07 -10.11 30.07
N HIS A 966 1.65 -10.21 28.87
CA HIS A 966 2.21 -11.46 28.39
C HIS A 966 3.46 -11.88 29.19
N HIS A 967 4.31 -10.93 29.59
CA HIS A 967 5.45 -11.22 30.47
C HIS A 967 4.97 -11.78 31.82
N MET A 968 3.92 -11.20 32.43
CA MET A 968 3.30 -11.76 33.63
C MET A 968 2.79 -13.19 33.42
N ALA A 969 2.11 -13.46 32.31
CA ALA A 969 1.58 -14.79 32.01
C ALA A 969 2.70 -15.85 31.86
N MET A 970 3.81 -15.49 31.21
CA MET A 970 4.99 -16.36 31.10
C MET A 970 5.60 -16.66 32.48
N GLU A 971 5.76 -15.63 33.31
CA GLU A 971 6.32 -15.76 34.67
C GLU A 971 5.45 -16.68 35.55
N LEU A 972 4.14 -16.55 35.46
CA LEU A 972 3.17 -17.39 36.18
C LEU A 972 2.96 -18.77 35.55
N GLN A 973 3.50 -19.02 34.36
CA GLN A 973 3.24 -20.23 33.56
C GLN A 973 1.73 -20.47 33.33
N ARG A 974 0.97 -19.39 33.12
CA ARG A 974 -0.47 -19.41 32.85
C ARG A 974 -0.78 -18.87 31.47
N SER A 975 -2.00 -19.11 30.98
CA SER A 975 -2.35 -18.58 29.66
C SER A 975 -2.58 -17.07 29.71
N PRO A 976 -2.11 -16.29 28.71
CA PRO A 976 -2.31 -14.85 28.68
C PRO A 976 -3.78 -14.45 28.78
N GLU A 977 -4.68 -15.22 28.17
CA GLU A 977 -6.12 -14.96 28.17
C GLU A 977 -6.74 -15.03 29.57
N GLU A 978 -6.32 -15.95 30.43
CA GLU A 978 -6.82 -16.06 31.81
C GLU A 978 -6.35 -14.88 32.66
N ILE A 979 -5.09 -14.46 32.49
CA ILE A 979 -4.53 -13.29 33.18
C ILE A 979 -5.24 -12.00 32.74
N LYS A 980 -5.54 -11.88 31.44
CA LYS A 980 -6.32 -10.76 30.90
C LYS A 980 -7.70 -10.67 31.52
N GLU A 981 -8.45 -11.77 31.52
CA GLU A 981 -9.82 -11.82 32.06
C GLU A 981 -9.89 -11.48 33.55
N LEU A 982 -8.95 -11.98 34.34
CA LEU A 982 -8.87 -11.69 35.77
C LEU A 982 -8.72 -10.20 36.07
N ASN A 983 -8.12 -9.46 35.13
CA ASN A 983 -7.81 -8.05 35.29
C ASN A 983 -8.71 -7.12 34.47
N PHE A 984 -9.78 -7.58 33.81
CA PHE A 984 -10.65 -6.67 33.05
C PHE A 984 -11.34 -5.62 33.92
N HIS A 985 -11.52 -4.44 33.34
CA HIS A 985 -12.38 -3.39 33.88
C HIS A 985 -13.84 -3.85 33.96
N ASN A 986 -14.55 -3.29 34.94
CA ASN A 986 -16.00 -3.41 35.12
C ASN A 986 -16.63 -2.02 35.17
N ASP A 987 -17.96 -1.96 35.08
CA ASP A 987 -18.70 -0.72 35.27
C ASP A 987 -18.48 -0.12 36.65
N GLY A 988 -18.39 1.21 36.70
CA GLY A 988 -18.19 1.96 37.93
C GLY A 988 -16.73 2.04 38.40
N ILE A 989 -15.78 1.47 37.67
CA ILE A 989 -14.35 1.66 37.97
C ILE A 989 -13.91 3.08 37.59
N GLU A 990 -13.22 3.75 38.52
CA GLU A 990 -12.50 4.99 38.23
C GLU A 990 -11.15 4.66 37.58
N LEU A 991 -10.89 5.19 36.38
CA LEU A 991 -9.64 5.00 35.66
C LEU A 991 -8.47 5.76 36.33
N HIS A 992 -7.23 5.49 35.92
CA HIS A 992 -6.05 6.12 36.53
C HIS A 992 -6.06 7.66 36.45
N TYR A 993 -6.78 8.19 35.48
CA TYR A 993 -6.99 9.62 35.24
C TYR A 993 -8.35 10.15 35.72
N GLY A 994 -9.08 9.41 36.58
CA GLY A 994 -10.26 9.94 37.27
C GLY A 994 -11.60 9.79 36.57
N GLN A 995 -11.61 9.40 35.29
CA GLN A 995 -12.87 9.17 34.58
C GLN A 995 -13.55 7.89 35.10
N LEU A 996 -14.83 8.01 35.48
CA LEU A 996 -15.68 6.87 35.83
C LEU A 996 -16.08 6.11 34.57
N LEU A 997 -15.86 4.80 34.54
CA LEU A 997 -16.24 3.95 33.42
C LEU A 997 -17.73 3.61 33.47
N GLN A 998 -18.44 3.85 32.36
CA GLN A 998 -19.85 3.55 32.18
C GLN A 998 -20.04 2.70 30.92
N ASN A 999 -20.97 1.74 30.96
CA ASN A 999 -21.31 0.84 29.85
C ASN A 999 -20.09 0.06 29.30
N CYS A 1000 -19.29 -0.51 30.19
CA CYS A 1000 -18.13 -1.33 29.88
C CYS A 1000 -18.57 -2.68 29.29
N THR A 1001 -18.45 -2.81 27.97
CA THR A 1001 -18.90 -4.01 27.25
C THR A 1001 -17.79 -5.05 27.01
N ILE A 1002 -16.59 -4.85 27.57
CA ILE A 1002 -15.40 -5.66 27.22
C ILE A 1002 -15.60 -7.16 27.47
N SER A 1003 -16.17 -7.55 28.62
CA SER A 1003 -16.42 -8.95 28.96
C SER A 1003 -17.41 -9.60 27.98
N SER A 1004 -18.42 -8.86 27.53
CA SER A 1004 -19.39 -9.33 26.52
C SER A 1004 -18.74 -9.51 25.15
N VAL A 1005 -17.97 -8.51 24.71
CA VAL A 1005 -17.20 -8.53 23.45
C VAL A 1005 -16.24 -9.71 23.44
N TRP A 1006 -15.49 -9.90 24.52
CA TRP A 1006 -14.51 -10.96 24.69
C TRP A 1006 -15.13 -12.35 24.68
N ASN A 1007 -16.22 -12.56 25.43
CA ASN A 1007 -16.94 -13.84 25.45
C ASN A 1007 -17.53 -14.19 24.09
N LYS A 1008 -18.06 -13.18 23.37
CA LYS A 1008 -18.58 -13.37 22.00
C LYS A 1008 -17.46 -13.78 21.04
N LEU A 1009 -16.28 -13.16 21.14
CA LEU A 1009 -15.12 -13.53 20.33
C LEU A 1009 -14.61 -14.94 20.65
N LYS A 1010 -14.44 -15.29 21.93
CA LYS A 1010 -14.06 -16.65 22.37
C LYS A 1010 -14.97 -17.71 21.78
N SER A 1011 -16.27 -17.42 21.76
CA SER A 1011 -17.30 -18.30 21.20
C SER A 1011 -17.23 -18.38 19.67
N SER A 1012 -17.00 -17.25 18.97
CA SER A 1012 -16.98 -17.24 17.50
C SER A 1012 -15.75 -17.95 16.91
N CYS A 1013 -14.58 -17.82 17.55
CA CYS A 1013 -13.35 -18.44 17.08
C CYS A 1013 -13.10 -19.86 17.65
N ASN A 1014 -14.02 -20.39 18.47
CA ASN A 1014 -13.86 -21.68 19.18
C ASN A 1014 -12.48 -21.82 19.86
N PHE A 1015 -12.11 -20.83 20.66
CA PHE A 1015 -10.74 -20.63 21.14
C PHE A 1015 -10.08 -21.88 21.77
N VAL A 1016 -10.83 -22.67 22.53
CA VAL A 1016 -10.33 -23.91 23.17
C VAL A 1016 -9.91 -24.95 22.12
N GLU A 1017 -10.71 -25.14 21.08
CA GLU A 1017 -10.41 -26.07 19.99
C GLU A 1017 -9.27 -25.54 19.11
N ALA A 1018 -9.23 -24.23 18.84
CA ALA A 1018 -8.12 -23.60 18.14
C ALA A 1018 -6.80 -23.82 18.88
N ARG A 1019 -6.78 -23.65 20.21
CA ARG A 1019 -5.59 -23.91 21.05
C ARG A 1019 -5.14 -25.37 20.97
N LYS A 1020 -6.06 -26.33 21.06
CA LYS A 1020 -5.74 -27.76 20.90
C LYS A 1020 -5.16 -28.07 19.52
N ALA A 1021 -5.76 -27.52 18.46
CA ALA A 1021 -5.29 -27.71 17.09
C ALA A 1021 -3.87 -27.14 16.88
N VAL A 1022 -3.58 -25.97 17.45
CA VAL A 1022 -2.25 -25.35 17.41
C VAL A 1022 -1.22 -26.19 18.16
N SER A 1023 -1.52 -26.66 19.37
CA SER A 1023 -0.63 -27.55 20.12
C SER A 1023 -0.33 -28.83 19.35
N ASN A 1024 -1.36 -29.47 18.79
CA ASN A 1024 -1.19 -30.68 17.96
C ASN A 1024 -0.33 -30.39 16.72
N PHE A 1025 -0.55 -29.26 16.04
CA PHE A 1025 0.29 -28.87 14.90
C PHE A 1025 1.74 -28.66 15.34
N ASN A 1026 1.98 -27.96 16.45
CA ASN A 1026 3.31 -27.66 16.95
C ASN A 1026 4.09 -28.90 17.40
N THR A 1027 3.43 -29.91 17.95
CA THR A 1027 4.05 -31.20 18.29
C THR A 1027 4.48 -31.97 17.04
N ASN A 1028 3.66 -31.89 15.97
CA ASN A 1028 3.89 -32.65 14.73
C ASN A 1028 4.77 -31.93 13.70
N ASN A 1029 5.12 -30.65 13.91
CA ASN A 1029 5.89 -29.86 12.95
C ASN A 1029 7.07 -29.19 13.63
N ARG A 1030 8.31 -29.54 13.24
CA ARG A 1030 9.54 -28.98 13.83
C ARG A 1030 9.90 -27.61 13.28
N TRP A 1031 9.66 -27.39 11.98
CA TRP A 1031 10.13 -26.22 11.21
C TRP A 1031 9.02 -25.25 10.81
N ARG A 1032 7.78 -25.58 11.14
CA ARG A 1032 6.63 -24.68 11.08
C ARG A 1032 5.93 -24.69 12.41
N LYS A 1033 5.57 -23.51 12.90
CA LYS A 1033 4.85 -23.36 14.16
C LYS A 1033 3.63 -22.49 13.97
N ARG A 1034 2.57 -22.78 14.70
CA ARG A 1034 1.37 -21.95 14.78
C ARG A 1034 1.33 -21.25 16.13
N GLY A 1035 0.81 -20.04 16.11
CA GLY A 1035 0.54 -19.23 17.29
C GLY A 1035 -0.86 -18.63 17.20
N ILE A 1036 -1.51 -18.52 18.35
CA ILE A 1036 -2.78 -17.82 18.49
C ILE A 1036 -2.66 -16.76 19.57
N SER A 1037 -3.44 -15.68 19.43
CA SER A 1037 -3.57 -14.67 20.47
C SER A 1037 -4.95 -14.03 20.40
N MET A 1038 -5.52 -13.73 21.57
CA MET A 1038 -6.68 -12.85 21.71
C MET A 1038 -6.27 -11.55 22.40
N VAL A 1039 -6.63 -10.42 21.80
CA VAL A 1039 -6.26 -9.09 22.28
C VAL A 1039 -7.49 -8.19 22.42
N PRO A 1040 -7.76 -7.65 23.63
CA PRO A 1040 -8.85 -6.71 23.88
C PRO A 1040 -8.41 -5.25 23.62
N THR A 1041 -9.37 -4.35 23.47
CA THR A 1041 -9.12 -2.90 23.39
C THR A 1041 -10.27 -2.06 23.96
N LYS A 1042 -9.91 -0.96 24.64
CA LYS A 1042 -10.79 0.18 24.97
C LYS A 1042 -10.17 1.43 24.36
N LEU A 1043 -10.94 2.19 23.57
CA LEU A 1043 -10.49 3.44 22.94
C LEU A 1043 -11.41 4.60 23.31
N GLY A 1044 -10.85 5.63 23.95
CA GLY A 1044 -11.57 6.85 24.33
C GLY A 1044 -11.84 7.77 23.13
N ILE A 1045 -13.10 8.17 22.96
CA ILE A 1045 -13.56 9.03 21.85
C ILE A 1045 -13.79 10.46 22.35
N SER A 1046 -13.15 11.39 21.64
CA SER A 1046 -13.10 12.86 21.77
C SER A 1046 -11.67 13.35 21.54
N PHE A 1047 -11.50 14.59 21.10
CA PHE A 1047 -10.19 15.26 21.13
C PHE A 1047 -9.75 15.48 22.58
N GLY A 1048 -8.46 15.28 22.85
CA GLY A 1048 -7.89 15.55 24.18
C GLY A 1048 -7.92 17.04 24.56
N ALA A 1049 -7.95 17.93 23.57
CA ALA A 1049 -8.18 19.36 23.78
C ALA A 1049 -9.68 19.68 23.71
N LYS A 1050 -10.23 20.19 24.82
CA LYS A 1050 -11.66 20.51 24.96
C LYS A 1050 -12.21 21.34 23.80
N PHE A 1051 -11.53 22.43 23.44
CA PHE A 1051 -11.97 23.36 22.40
C PHE A 1051 -12.02 22.74 20.99
N MET A 1052 -11.39 21.59 20.73
CA MET A 1052 -11.48 20.93 19.42
C MET A 1052 -12.74 20.08 19.27
N ASN A 1053 -13.47 19.81 20.36
CA ASN A 1053 -14.71 19.03 20.33
C ASN A 1053 -15.92 19.89 19.95
N GLN A 1054 -15.82 20.56 18.81
CA GLN A 1054 -16.87 21.41 18.26
C GLN A 1054 -16.95 21.30 16.73
N ALA A 1055 -18.14 21.55 16.19
CA ALA A 1055 -18.41 21.49 14.76
C ALA A 1055 -19.51 22.47 14.33
N GLY A 1056 -19.33 23.02 13.12
CA GLY A 1056 -20.35 23.81 12.43
C GLY A 1056 -20.83 23.13 11.14
N ALA A 1057 -22.04 23.49 10.71
CA ALA A 1057 -22.63 23.08 9.44
C ALA A 1057 -23.54 24.19 8.87
N LEU A 1058 -23.68 24.21 7.55
CA LEU A 1058 -24.61 25.06 6.80
C LEU A 1058 -25.53 24.16 5.98
N VAL A 1059 -26.84 24.25 6.23
CA VAL A 1059 -27.88 23.51 5.50
C VAL A 1059 -28.76 24.49 4.74
N GLN A 1060 -29.04 24.17 3.48
CA GLN A 1060 -29.85 24.98 2.58
C GLN A 1060 -30.88 24.08 1.91
N VAL A 1061 -32.16 24.42 2.04
CA VAL A 1061 -33.25 23.73 1.33
C VAL A 1061 -33.70 24.60 0.16
N TYR A 1062 -33.54 24.09 -1.05
CA TYR A 1062 -33.95 24.77 -2.28
C TYR A 1062 -35.42 24.56 -2.58
N THR A 1063 -36.01 25.46 -3.36
CA THR A 1063 -37.45 25.47 -3.69
C THR A 1063 -37.94 24.24 -4.46
N ASP A 1064 -37.03 23.46 -5.06
CA ASP A 1064 -37.33 22.16 -5.67
C ASP A 1064 -37.39 20.99 -4.67
N GLY A 1065 -37.20 21.27 -3.37
CA GLY A 1065 -37.18 20.29 -2.29
C GLY A 1065 -35.84 19.58 -2.10
N THR A 1066 -34.79 19.96 -2.84
CA THR A 1066 -33.45 19.41 -2.65
C THR A 1066 -32.70 20.13 -1.53
N VAL A 1067 -31.76 19.42 -0.90
CA VAL A 1067 -31.00 19.92 0.26
C VAL A 1067 -29.51 19.91 -0.03
N LEU A 1068 -28.88 21.08 0.07
CA LEU A 1068 -27.43 21.22 0.06
C LEU A 1068 -26.91 21.33 1.49
N VAL A 1069 -25.96 20.46 1.82
CA VAL A 1069 -25.30 20.45 3.11
C VAL A 1069 -23.81 20.73 2.93
N THR A 1070 -23.29 21.65 3.74
CA THR A 1070 -21.86 21.89 3.92
C THR A 1070 -21.51 21.75 5.40
N HIS A 1071 -20.39 21.11 5.73
CA HIS A 1071 -19.91 20.99 7.10
C HIS A 1071 -18.38 21.08 7.11
N GLY A 1072 -17.79 21.38 8.27
CA GLY A 1072 -16.33 21.58 8.40
C GLY A 1072 -15.47 20.32 8.24
N GLY A 1073 -16.08 19.15 8.07
CA GLY A 1073 -15.40 17.86 8.01
C GLY A 1073 -15.11 17.40 6.59
N VAL A 1074 -13.96 16.75 6.39
CA VAL A 1074 -13.42 16.36 5.08
C VAL A 1074 -13.63 14.87 4.79
N GLU A 1075 -14.05 14.55 3.57
CA GLU A 1075 -14.07 13.16 3.07
C GLU A 1075 -12.68 12.66 2.69
N MET A 1076 -12.23 11.59 3.35
CA MET A 1076 -10.96 10.91 3.10
C MET A 1076 -11.12 9.40 2.87
N GLY A 1077 -12.35 8.96 2.60
CA GLY A 1077 -12.74 7.58 2.36
C GLY A 1077 -13.47 6.90 3.52
N GLN A 1078 -13.58 7.59 4.65
CA GLN A 1078 -14.33 7.12 5.82
C GLN A 1078 -15.85 7.26 5.66
N GLY A 1079 -16.32 7.84 4.54
CA GLY A 1079 -17.74 8.00 4.24
C GLY A 1079 -18.42 9.00 5.16
N LEU A 1080 -17.69 10.05 5.58
CA LEU A 1080 -18.22 11.11 6.43
C LEU A 1080 -19.37 11.84 5.72
N HIS A 1081 -19.18 12.21 4.45
CA HIS A 1081 -20.24 12.88 3.69
C HIS A 1081 -21.47 11.98 3.52
N THR A 1082 -21.25 10.67 3.35
CA THR A 1082 -22.35 9.69 3.27
C THR A 1082 -23.15 9.65 4.57
N LYS A 1083 -22.46 9.51 5.71
CA LYS A 1083 -23.11 9.49 7.04
C LYS A 1083 -23.86 10.77 7.36
N VAL A 1084 -23.24 11.93 7.09
CA VAL A 1084 -23.87 13.24 7.32
C VAL A 1084 -25.10 13.43 6.42
N ALA A 1085 -25.03 13.01 5.15
CA ALA A 1085 -26.19 13.05 4.27
C ALA A 1085 -27.32 12.11 4.74
N GLN A 1086 -27.00 10.94 5.31
CA GLN A 1086 -28.00 10.05 5.92
C GLN A 1086 -28.72 10.73 7.10
N VAL A 1087 -27.99 11.49 7.93
CA VAL A 1087 -28.57 12.27 9.04
C VAL A 1087 -29.53 13.34 8.50
N ALA A 1088 -29.11 14.14 7.53
CA ALA A 1088 -29.95 15.18 6.92
C ALA A 1088 -31.21 14.60 6.26
N ALA A 1089 -31.05 13.55 5.44
CA ALA A 1089 -32.16 12.88 4.76
C ALA A 1089 -33.18 12.32 5.76
N SER A 1090 -32.71 11.69 6.83
CA SER A 1090 -33.57 11.13 7.87
C SER A 1090 -34.25 12.21 8.71
N SER A 1091 -33.61 13.37 8.91
CA SER A 1091 -34.19 14.49 9.65
C SER A 1091 -35.38 15.12 8.92
N PHE A 1092 -35.27 15.33 7.61
CA PHE A 1092 -36.36 15.85 6.76
C PHE A 1092 -37.31 14.77 6.25
N ASN A 1093 -37.05 13.49 6.54
CA ASN A 1093 -37.81 12.34 6.02
C ASN A 1093 -37.88 12.29 4.48
N ILE A 1094 -36.76 12.55 3.83
CA ILE A 1094 -36.59 12.55 2.36
C ILE A 1094 -35.64 11.44 1.90
N PRO A 1095 -35.66 11.04 0.61
CA PRO A 1095 -34.68 10.10 0.07
C PRO A 1095 -33.26 10.67 0.12
N LEU A 1096 -32.24 9.81 0.36
CA LEU A 1096 -30.84 10.23 0.36
C LEU A 1096 -30.42 10.95 -0.94
N GLY A 1097 -30.97 10.54 -2.08
CA GLY A 1097 -30.70 11.17 -3.38
C GLY A 1097 -31.14 12.64 -3.50
N SER A 1098 -31.96 13.14 -2.57
CA SER A 1098 -32.38 14.55 -2.49
C SER A 1098 -31.41 15.41 -1.69
N VAL A 1099 -30.40 14.79 -1.05
CA VAL A 1099 -29.36 15.48 -0.27
C VAL A 1099 -28.04 15.43 -1.03
N PHE A 1100 -27.44 16.61 -1.22
CA PHE A 1100 -26.13 16.75 -1.83
C PHE A 1100 -25.14 17.37 -0.84
N ILE A 1101 -23.92 16.82 -0.81
CA ILE A 1101 -22.80 17.40 -0.08
C ILE A 1101 -21.86 17.99 -1.12
N SER A 1102 -21.65 19.31 -1.08
CA SER A 1102 -20.75 19.98 -2.02
C SER A 1102 -19.30 19.67 -1.71
N GLU A 1103 -18.70 20.37 -0.75
CA GLU A 1103 -17.29 20.25 -0.39
C GLU A 1103 -17.08 20.90 0.99
N THR A 1104 -15.92 20.71 1.59
CA THR A 1104 -15.51 21.46 2.78
C THR A 1104 -14.84 22.77 2.33
N SER A 1105 -15.30 23.91 2.84
CA SER A 1105 -14.71 25.22 2.50
C SER A 1105 -14.78 26.19 3.67
N THR A 1106 -13.70 26.94 3.89
CA THR A 1106 -13.57 27.89 5.01
C THR A 1106 -14.44 29.14 4.87
N ASP A 1107 -14.88 29.46 3.65
CA ASP A 1107 -15.85 30.55 3.36
C ASP A 1107 -17.31 30.16 3.69
N LYS A 1108 -17.60 28.87 3.89
CA LYS A 1108 -18.94 28.35 4.23
C LYS A 1108 -19.05 27.97 5.71
N VAL A 1109 -18.05 27.27 6.24
CA VAL A 1109 -17.98 26.87 7.64
C VAL A 1109 -16.60 27.23 8.19
N PRO A 1110 -16.47 28.36 8.92
CA PRO A 1110 -15.19 28.81 9.45
C PRO A 1110 -14.79 28.02 10.69
N ASN A 1111 -13.52 28.15 11.10
CA ASN A 1111 -12.99 27.66 12.39
C ASN A 1111 -13.23 26.15 12.65
N ALA A 1112 -13.36 25.36 11.59
CA ALA A 1112 -13.62 23.94 11.70
C ALA A 1112 -12.42 23.20 12.33
N SER A 1113 -12.70 22.38 13.34
CA SER A 1113 -11.72 21.44 13.87
C SER A 1113 -11.30 20.44 12.80
N ALA A 1114 -10.05 19.98 12.88
CA ALA A 1114 -9.53 18.99 11.95
C ALA A 1114 -10.41 17.73 11.91
N THR A 1115 -10.49 17.08 10.76
CA THR A 1115 -11.19 15.80 10.63
C THR A 1115 -10.32 14.69 11.22
N ALA A 1116 -10.44 14.47 12.54
CA ALA A 1116 -9.59 13.59 13.32
C ALA A 1116 -10.31 13.02 14.56
N SER A 1117 -9.54 12.36 15.43
CA SER A 1117 -9.98 11.80 16.72
C SER A 1117 -11.15 10.79 16.70
N SER A 1118 -11.50 10.27 15.51
CA SER A 1118 -12.68 9.43 15.27
C SER A 1118 -14.02 10.08 15.64
N ALA A 1119 -14.05 11.39 15.90
CA ALA A 1119 -15.23 12.10 16.39
C ALA A 1119 -16.03 12.80 15.27
N SER A 1120 -15.53 12.80 14.03
CA SER A 1120 -16.08 13.64 12.96
C SER A 1120 -17.52 13.29 12.58
N SER A 1121 -17.90 12.00 12.56
CA SER A 1121 -19.29 11.62 12.28
C SER A 1121 -20.24 12.14 13.36
N ASP A 1122 -19.82 12.08 14.62
CA ASP A 1122 -20.57 12.52 15.78
C ASP A 1122 -20.79 14.03 15.73
N ILE A 1123 -19.70 14.81 15.71
CA ILE A 1123 -19.80 16.27 15.84
C ILE A 1123 -20.44 16.93 14.60
N TYR A 1124 -20.09 16.48 13.38
CA TYR A 1124 -20.68 17.06 12.16
C TYR A 1124 -22.08 16.51 11.88
N GLY A 1125 -22.37 15.27 12.28
CA GLY A 1125 -23.73 14.73 12.26
C GLY A 1125 -24.65 15.52 13.19
N ALA A 1126 -24.20 15.81 14.41
CA ALA A 1126 -24.94 16.61 15.37
C ALA A 1126 -25.14 18.07 14.91
N ALA A 1127 -24.11 18.73 14.37
CA ALA A 1127 -24.23 20.08 13.83
C ALA A 1127 -25.23 20.15 12.65
N VAL A 1128 -25.24 19.13 11.78
CA VAL A 1128 -26.22 19.05 10.68
C VAL A 1128 -27.62 18.75 11.20
N LEU A 1129 -27.75 17.91 12.22
CA LEU A 1129 -29.04 17.64 12.85
C LEU A 1129 -29.65 18.92 13.44
N ASP A 1130 -28.83 19.72 14.14
CA ASP A 1130 -29.24 21.02 14.69
C ASP A 1130 -29.75 21.97 13.59
N ALA A 1131 -28.97 22.15 12.52
CA ALA A 1131 -29.41 22.98 11.37
C ALA A 1131 -30.73 22.48 10.77
N CYS A 1132 -30.89 21.16 10.59
CA CYS A 1132 -32.14 20.58 10.10
C CYS A 1132 -33.31 20.85 11.04
N GLN A 1133 -33.11 20.75 12.36
CA GLN A 1133 -34.14 21.00 13.37
C GLN A 1133 -34.58 22.46 13.37
N GLN A 1134 -33.65 23.41 13.25
CA GLN A 1134 -33.97 24.83 13.12
C GLN A 1134 -34.85 25.11 11.88
N ILE A 1135 -34.51 24.54 10.73
CA ILE A 1135 -35.31 24.69 9.50
C ILE A 1135 -36.70 24.07 9.69
N LYS A 1136 -36.79 22.86 10.25
CA LYS A 1136 -38.08 22.20 10.53
C LYS A 1136 -38.95 23.02 11.46
N ALA A 1137 -38.39 23.61 12.52
CA ALA A 1137 -39.13 24.47 13.44
C ALA A 1137 -39.75 25.68 12.73
N ARG A 1138 -39.05 26.25 11.73
CA ARG A 1138 -39.57 27.35 10.90
C ARG A 1138 -40.64 26.89 9.90
N MET A 1139 -40.56 25.65 9.42
CA MET A 1139 -41.53 25.06 8.49
C MET A 1139 -42.82 24.60 9.20
N GLU A 1140 -42.76 24.29 10.50
CA GLU A 1140 -43.86 23.72 11.28
C GLU A 1140 -45.20 24.48 11.18
N PRO A 1141 -45.26 25.83 11.22
CA PRO A 1141 -46.52 26.57 11.08
C PRO A 1141 -47.22 26.38 9.73
N ILE A 1142 -46.48 26.00 8.70
CA ILE A 1142 -46.99 25.74 7.35
C ILE A 1142 -47.26 24.24 7.18
N ALA A 1143 -46.33 23.40 7.65
CA ALA A 1143 -46.46 21.94 7.60
C ALA A 1143 -47.71 21.43 8.34
N SER A 1144 -48.02 22.01 9.50
CA SER A 1144 -49.19 21.66 10.33
C SER A 1144 -50.55 21.90 9.66
N ARG A 1145 -50.60 22.66 8.56
CA ARG A 1145 -51.84 22.84 7.77
C ARG A 1145 -52.23 21.56 7.00
N GLY A 1146 -51.30 20.63 6.80
CA GLY A 1146 -51.59 19.30 6.25
C GLY A 1146 -52.00 19.27 4.77
N ILE A 1147 -51.75 20.35 4.02
CA ILE A 1147 -52.20 20.51 2.62
C ILE A 1147 -51.14 20.13 1.57
N HIS A 1148 -49.94 19.71 1.99
CA HIS A 1148 -48.81 19.45 1.09
C HIS A 1148 -48.61 17.94 0.90
N SER A 1149 -48.54 17.49 -0.35
CA SER A 1149 -48.37 16.09 -0.72
C SER A 1149 -46.90 15.66 -0.82
N SER A 1150 -45.97 16.62 -0.85
CA SER A 1150 -44.52 16.37 -0.91
C SER A 1150 -43.71 17.42 -0.14
N PHE A 1151 -42.44 17.08 0.14
CA PHE A 1151 -41.51 18.02 0.76
C PHE A 1151 -41.27 19.25 -0.13
N ALA A 1152 -41.20 19.08 -1.46
CA ALA A 1152 -41.05 20.19 -2.41
C ALA A 1152 -42.23 21.17 -2.37
N GLU A 1153 -43.47 20.67 -2.28
CA GLU A 1153 -44.65 21.52 -2.14
C GLU A 1153 -44.66 22.31 -0.83
N LEU A 1154 -44.26 21.67 0.27
CA LEU A 1154 -44.13 22.33 1.57
C LEU A 1154 -43.06 23.44 1.52
N VAL A 1155 -41.89 23.14 0.96
CA VAL A 1155 -40.79 24.10 0.78
C VAL A 1155 -41.24 25.28 -0.08
N GLN A 1156 -41.93 25.03 -1.20
CA GLN A 1156 -42.46 26.10 -2.06
C GLN A 1156 -43.45 26.98 -1.31
N ALA A 1157 -44.33 26.41 -0.49
CA ALA A 1157 -45.24 27.17 0.36
C ALA A 1157 -44.49 28.02 1.40
N CYS A 1158 -43.48 27.46 2.07
CA CYS A 1158 -42.58 28.19 2.96
C CYS A 1158 -41.90 29.38 2.27
N TYR A 1159 -41.38 29.18 1.06
CA TYR A 1159 -40.77 30.25 0.27
C TYR A 1159 -41.76 31.38 -0.06
N MET A 1160 -42.98 31.03 -0.48
CA MET A 1160 -44.03 32.02 -0.77
C MET A 1160 -44.44 32.83 0.47
N GLU A 1161 -44.32 32.24 1.66
CA GLU A 1161 -44.55 32.92 2.94
C GLU A 1161 -43.29 33.62 3.50
N ARG A 1162 -42.19 33.64 2.74
CA ARG A 1162 -40.90 34.26 3.10
C ARG A 1162 -40.27 33.65 4.36
N VAL A 1163 -40.47 32.36 4.56
CA VAL A 1163 -39.78 31.59 5.61
C VAL A 1163 -38.33 31.32 5.17
N ASP A 1164 -37.37 31.61 6.05
CA ASP A 1164 -35.96 31.34 5.79
C ASP A 1164 -35.65 29.83 5.87
N LEU A 1165 -35.21 29.27 4.74
CA LEU A 1165 -34.90 27.86 4.52
C LEU A 1165 -33.38 27.56 4.53
N SER A 1166 -32.57 28.46 5.12
CA SER A 1166 -31.17 28.24 5.41
C SER A 1166 -30.88 28.30 6.91
N ALA A 1167 -30.03 27.41 7.42
CA ALA A 1167 -29.62 27.45 8.82
C ALA A 1167 -28.15 27.07 9.00
N HIS A 1168 -27.50 27.76 9.93
CA HIS A 1168 -26.21 27.37 10.49
C HIS A 1168 -26.46 26.54 11.76
N GLY A 1169 -25.94 25.32 11.77
CA GLY A 1169 -26.01 24.43 12.93
C GLY A 1169 -24.67 24.31 13.63
N PHE A 1170 -24.71 24.10 14.95
CA PHE A 1170 -23.50 24.02 15.77
C PHE A 1170 -23.62 22.94 16.84
N TYR A 1171 -22.51 22.27 17.12
CA TYR A 1171 -22.42 21.30 18.20
C TYR A 1171 -21.10 21.46 18.96
N ALA A 1172 -21.19 21.37 20.29
CA ALA A 1172 -20.05 21.24 21.19
C ALA A 1172 -20.29 20.04 22.09
N THR A 1173 -19.33 19.11 22.16
CA THR A 1173 -19.49 17.89 22.94
C THR A 1173 -19.56 18.22 24.45
N PRO A 1174 -20.62 17.80 25.15
CA PRO A 1174 -20.76 18.07 26.58
C PRO A 1174 -19.83 17.18 27.42
N ASP A 1175 -19.68 17.55 28.70
CA ASP A 1175 -19.06 16.73 29.75
C ASP A 1175 -17.61 16.29 29.49
N ILE A 1176 -16.85 17.11 28.75
CA ILE A 1176 -15.40 16.97 28.57
C ILE A 1176 -14.67 18.01 29.41
N ASP A 1177 -13.87 17.54 30.36
CA ASP A 1177 -13.04 18.38 31.21
C ASP A 1177 -11.85 17.58 31.76
N PHE A 1178 -10.62 17.95 31.42
CA PHE A 1178 -9.43 17.25 31.88
C PHE A 1178 -8.32 18.21 32.24
N ASP A 1179 -7.82 18.12 33.47
CA ASP A 1179 -6.73 18.94 33.95
C ASP A 1179 -5.43 18.14 33.91
N TRP A 1180 -4.49 18.57 33.05
CA TRP A 1180 -3.16 17.95 32.94
C TRP A 1180 -2.20 18.30 34.08
N ALA A 1181 -2.46 19.38 34.83
CA ALA A 1181 -1.68 19.73 36.02
C ALA A 1181 -2.03 18.81 37.19
N ILE A 1182 -3.32 18.50 37.36
CA ILE A 1182 -3.80 17.55 38.38
C ILE A 1182 -3.68 16.09 37.89
N GLY A 1183 -3.82 15.87 36.58
CA GLY A 1183 -3.85 14.54 35.97
C GLY A 1183 -5.18 13.80 36.15
N LYS A 1184 -6.28 14.54 36.35
CA LYS A 1184 -7.62 14.00 36.64
C LYS A 1184 -8.72 14.70 35.81
N GLY A 1185 -9.79 13.96 35.52
CA GLY A 1185 -11.00 14.46 34.87
C GLY A 1185 -11.60 13.47 33.85
N THR A 1186 -12.44 13.99 32.97
CA THR A 1186 -13.18 13.29 31.90
C THR A 1186 -12.69 13.75 30.52
N PRO A 1187 -11.61 13.16 29.97
CA PRO A 1187 -11.09 13.53 28.65
C PRO A 1187 -11.91 12.99 27.47
N TYR A 1188 -12.75 11.98 27.69
CA TYR A 1188 -13.51 11.30 26.64
C TYR A 1188 -15.00 11.30 26.91
N HIS A 1189 -15.82 11.47 25.87
CA HIS A 1189 -17.27 11.44 25.99
C HIS A 1189 -17.80 10.00 26.17
N TYR A 1190 -17.20 9.05 25.46
CA TYR A 1190 -17.49 7.62 25.59
C TYR A 1190 -16.29 6.77 25.14
N PHE A 1191 -16.43 5.45 25.24
CA PHE A 1191 -15.42 4.48 24.81
C PHE A 1191 -15.97 3.52 23.76
N THR A 1192 -15.13 3.16 22.79
CA THR A 1192 -15.35 2.01 21.90
C THR A 1192 -14.59 0.81 22.46
N TYR A 1193 -15.25 -0.35 22.48
CA TYR A 1193 -14.64 -1.61 22.90
C TYR A 1193 -14.48 -2.55 21.72
N GLY A 1194 -13.44 -3.38 21.76
CA GLY A 1194 -13.20 -4.39 20.75
C GLY A 1194 -12.32 -5.52 21.25
N ALA A 1195 -12.35 -6.64 20.55
CA ALA A 1195 -11.37 -7.69 20.71
C ALA A 1195 -11.10 -8.37 19.36
N ALA A 1196 -9.89 -8.87 19.17
CA ALA A 1196 -9.50 -9.63 18.00
C ALA A 1196 -8.78 -10.92 18.38
N PHE A 1197 -9.07 -12.00 17.64
CA PHE A 1197 -8.34 -13.26 17.64
C PHE A 1197 -7.56 -13.34 16.33
N ALA A 1198 -6.32 -13.79 16.39
CA ALA A 1198 -5.53 -14.09 15.21
C ALA A 1198 -4.80 -15.43 15.37
N GLU A 1199 -4.79 -16.23 14.32
CA GLU A 1199 -3.93 -17.40 14.17
C GLU A 1199 -2.90 -17.13 13.07
N VAL A 1200 -1.62 -17.37 13.38
CA VAL A 1200 -0.51 -17.25 12.43
C VAL A 1200 0.24 -18.57 12.33
N GLU A 1201 0.78 -18.85 11.14
CA GLU A 1201 1.75 -19.92 10.93
C GLU A 1201 3.07 -19.31 10.49
N ILE A 1202 4.13 -19.59 11.24
CA ILE A 1202 5.50 -19.13 11.01
C ILE A 1202 6.36 -20.26 10.46
N ASP A 1203 7.27 -19.91 9.56
CA ASP A 1203 8.33 -20.77 9.06
C ASP A 1203 9.62 -20.45 9.83
N THR A 1204 10.02 -21.36 10.73
CA THR A 1204 11.10 -21.07 11.69
C THR A 1204 12.49 -21.06 11.05
N LEU A 1205 12.60 -21.48 9.78
CA LEU A 1205 13.84 -21.46 9.01
C LEU A 1205 14.02 -20.14 8.24
N THR A 1206 12.93 -19.40 8.01
CA THR A 1206 12.97 -18.22 7.13
C THR A 1206 12.44 -16.96 7.78
N GLY A 1207 11.73 -17.07 8.90
CA GLY A 1207 11.04 -15.94 9.53
C GLY A 1207 9.80 -15.47 8.76
N ASP A 1208 9.47 -16.11 7.64
CA ASP A 1208 8.24 -15.88 6.91
C ASP A 1208 7.04 -16.34 7.74
N PHE A 1209 5.90 -15.70 7.56
CA PHE A 1209 4.67 -16.08 8.22
C PHE A 1209 3.47 -15.78 7.33
N HIS A 1210 2.31 -16.29 7.74
CA HIS A 1210 1.05 -15.84 7.18
C HIS A 1210 -0.04 -15.91 8.24
N THR A 1211 -0.98 -15.00 8.11
CA THR A 1211 -2.21 -15.01 8.91
C THR A 1211 -3.15 -16.07 8.34
N ARG A 1212 -3.56 -17.03 9.17
CA ARG A 1212 -4.48 -18.11 8.78
C ARG A 1212 -5.93 -17.68 8.93
N THR A 1213 -6.26 -17.08 10.08
CA THR A 1213 -7.59 -16.56 10.38
C THR A 1213 -7.50 -15.35 11.30
N VAL A 1214 -8.49 -14.48 11.18
CA VAL A 1214 -8.70 -13.34 12.07
C VAL A 1214 -10.20 -13.20 12.34
N ASP A 1215 -10.56 -13.14 13.62
CA ASP A 1215 -11.92 -12.88 14.07
C ASP A 1215 -11.92 -11.58 14.86
N ILE A 1216 -12.88 -10.69 14.59
CA ILE A 1216 -12.98 -9.39 15.24
C ILE A 1216 -14.40 -9.21 15.75
N VAL A 1217 -14.53 -8.77 17.01
CA VAL A 1217 -15.79 -8.28 17.56
C VAL A 1217 -15.57 -6.84 18.03
N MET A 1218 -16.39 -5.93 17.53
CA MET A 1218 -16.36 -4.51 17.89
C MET A 1218 -17.71 -4.09 18.44
N ASP A 1219 -17.69 -3.28 19.51
CA ASP A 1219 -18.84 -2.53 19.97
C ASP A 1219 -18.78 -1.10 19.40
N LEU A 1220 -19.63 -0.84 18.41
CA LEU A 1220 -19.73 0.45 17.74
C LEU A 1220 -21.06 1.16 18.06
N GLY A 1221 -21.78 0.71 19.09
CA GLY A 1221 -23.13 1.16 19.38
C GLY A 1221 -24.09 0.90 18.22
N PHE A 1222 -24.96 1.88 17.94
CA PHE A 1222 -25.86 1.84 16.79
C PHE A 1222 -25.23 2.54 15.59
N SER A 1223 -24.73 1.73 14.65
CA SER A 1223 -24.05 2.23 13.47
C SER A 1223 -24.95 3.10 12.59
N ILE A 1224 -24.47 4.29 12.21
CA ILE A 1224 -25.12 5.14 11.20
C ILE A 1224 -25.11 4.45 9.82
N ASN A 1225 -24.03 3.73 9.51
CA ASN A 1225 -23.90 2.95 8.29
C ASN A 1225 -22.98 1.74 8.53
N PRO A 1226 -23.56 0.53 8.66
CA PRO A 1226 -22.78 -0.64 9.04
C PRO A 1226 -21.78 -1.09 7.97
N ALA A 1227 -22.05 -0.85 6.68
CA ALA A 1227 -21.13 -1.19 5.61
C ALA A 1227 -19.84 -0.35 5.68
N ILE A 1228 -19.99 0.96 5.93
CA ILE A 1228 -18.86 1.87 6.12
C ILE A 1228 -18.07 1.49 7.38
N ASP A 1229 -18.75 1.22 8.50
CA ASP A 1229 -18.10 0.92 9.77
C ASP A 1229 -17.32 -0.40 9.75
N ILE A 1230 -17.86 -1.43 9.09
CA ILE A 1230 -17.13 -2.69 8.84
C ILE A 1230 -15.90 -2.43 7.97
N GLY A 1231 -16.04 -1.64 6.90
CA GLY A 1231 -14.90 -1.21 6.08
C GLY A 1231 -13.81 -0.49 6.89
N GLN A 1232 -14.20 0.30 7.90
CA GLN A 1232 -13.27 0.96 8.81
C GLN A 1232 -12.59 0.01 9.80
N ALA A 1233 -13.24 -1.10 10.17
CA ALA A 1233 -12.67 -2.13 11.03
C ALA A 1233 -11.61 -2.97 10.29
N TYR A 1234 -11.90 -3.44 9.07
CA TYR A 1234 -10.95 -4.19 8.24
C TYR A 1234 -9.67 -3.42 7.91
N ALA A 1235 -9.79 -2.10 7.73
CA ALA A 1235 -8.65 -1.21 7.51
C ALA A 1235 -7.60 -1.27 8.64
N ARG A 1236 -7.99 -1.68 9.85
CA ARG A 1236 -7.19 -1.61 11.08
C ARG A 1236 -6.43 -2.90 11.39
N THR A 1237 -6.88 -4.06 10.94
CA THR A 1237 -6.42 -5.36 11.47
C THR A 1237 -4.99 -5.78 11.09
N ASP A 1238 -4.45 -5.35 9.95
CA ASP A 1238 -3.09 -5.73 9.53
C ASP A 1238 -2.02 -4.65 9.83
N THR A 1239 -2.40 -3.59 10.54
CA THR A 1239 -1.71 -2.30 10.38
C THR A 1239 -0.53 -2.04 11.29
N LEU A 1240 -0.51 -2.57 12.52
CA LEU A 1240 0.44 -2.10 13.53
C LEU A 1240 1.59 -3.07 13.82
N CYS A 1241 1.33 -4.37 13.92
CA CYS A 1241 2.32 -5.32 14.46
C CYS A 1241 3.06 -6.19 13.44
N LEU A 1242 2.51 -6.41 12.24
CA LEU A 1242 2.97 -7.53 11.41
C LEU A 1242 3.53 -7.15 10.03
N LEU A 1243 2.94 -6.19 9.29
CA LEU A 1243 3.26 -6.08 7.84
C LEU A 1243 3.50 -4.67 7.28
N LYS A 1244 3.19 -3.58 8.00
CA LYS A 1244 3.32 -2.21 7.45
C LYS A 1244 4.58 -1.45 7.83
N ARG A 1245 5.48 -2.04 8.64
CA ARG A 1245 6.79 -1.44 8.97
C ARG A 1245 7.78 -1.43 7.79
N ARG A 1246 7.42 -2.02 6.65
CA ARG A 1246 8.39 -2.45 5.61
C ARG A 1246 7.92 -2.21 4.16
N TYR A 1247 7.12 -1.16 3.90
CA TYR A 1247 6.95 -0.62 2.54
C TYR A 1247 8.17 0.25 2.12
N LEU A 1248 9.33 0.05 2.77
CA LEU A 1248 10.31 1.09 3.04
C LEU A 1248 11.74 0.51 3.08
N VAL A 1249 12.12 -0.22 2.04
CA VAL A 1249 13.54 -0.39 1.68
C VAL A 1249 13.72 0.09 0.25
#